data_AF-A0A6I6K0R9-F1
#
_entry.id   AF-A0A6I6K0R9-F1
#
_cell.length_a   1.000
_cell.length_b   1.000
_cell.length_c   1.000
_cell.angle_alpha   90.00
_cell.angle_beta   90.00
_cell.angle_gamma   90.00
#
_symmetry.space_group_name_H-M   'P 1'
#
loop_
_entity.id
_entity.type
_entity.pdbx_description
1 polymer ?
#
loop_
_entity_poly.entity_id
_entity_poly.type
_entity_poly.pdbx_seq_one_letter_code
_entity_poly.pdbx_strand_id
1 'polypeptide(L)'
;MATSYKTPGVYVEEISKFPPSVAQVETAIPAFVGYTTAAVVDGVDYHADSVIKPVKIGSLPEYEYYFGGAPEPTTLEIELNSDNSVKKTNIESINLLYDSVRMFYANGGGDCYIVSVGAFNADTSGISDSELLSGLNSLEKEDLPTLLVVPETVHLALDKAGAIHAAMLKQCNKLQDRFAVMDIVDGDEEITPSVDPVADFRDNVGMNSLKYGAAYYPFLKTTLPFNVNYDTIVGGTYTKNGAPVANITSLFNTTLVSSIENISLDIDAKSSVTVPTMGDIASRPQLESAAGDLYQFFQDFFALTFADNGATDSASATFSSYVEADGDFHQLLTLLFDYNHFSQSANSDAPSPTWDAPLIGNDFNTDFAPLTFAAPATDDNNIFQATQTAASAAPYFRALLANLTALFNSFYDELEAIYNERTDTLFQTDPVYKGIVNAIGQQGVVLPPSGAVVGIYAMVDNNRGVWKAPANVSITSVKGPAVNVTHEDQASLNVDTVAGKSVNAIRAFTGKGTLIWGARTLAGNDNEWRYVPVRRFFNMVEESVKKATAQFVFEPNDANTWVKIRAMIENFLSLQWRAGALAGAKPEEAFYVRVGLGQTMTAQDILNGYMHVEIGMAVVRPAEFIILKFSHKMQES
;
A
#
# COMPACT_ATOMS: atom_id res chain seq x y z
N MET A 1 42.87 -10.59 27.68
CA MET A 1 43.96 -10.80 28.68
C MET A 1 44.66 -12.10 28.34
N ALA A 2 46.00 -12.14 28.35
CA ALA A 2 46.72 -13.40 28.19
C ALA A 2 46.38 -14.33 29.37
N THR A 3 45.82 -15.50 29.09
CA THR A 3 45.45 -16.48 30.11
C THR A 3 46.73 -17.00 30.77
N SER A 4 46.98 -16.63 32.02
CA SER A 4 48.11 -17.16 32.77
C SER A 4 47.72 -18.51 33.38
N TYR A 5 48.20 -19.60 32.77
CA TYR A 5 47.99 -20.96 33.28
C TYR A 5 48.87 -21.20 34.51
N LYS A 6 48.23 -21.48 35.66
CA LYS A 6 48.90 -21.66 36.96
C LYS A 6 49.04 -23.12 37.39
N THR A 7 48.50 -24.07 36.64
CA THR A 7 48.58 -25.50 36.96
C THR A 7 48.95 -26.32 35.72
N PRO A 8 49.55 -27.50 35.86
CA PRO A 8 49.74 -28.43 34.74
C PRO A 8 48.40 -29.08 34.38
N GLY A 9 47.96 -28.99 33.12
CA GLY A 9 46.70 -29.59 32.65
C GLY A 9 46.49 -29.41 31.14
N VAL A 10 45.43 -30.02 30.59
CA VAL A 10 44.97 -29.76 29.21
C VAL A 10 43.93 -28.64 29.28
N TYR A 11 44.17 -27.57 28.53
CA TYR A 11 43.26 -26.43 28.44
C TYR A 11 42.70 -26.33 27.03
N VAL A 12 41.41 -26.03 26.95
CA VAL A 12 40.73 -25.73 25.69
C VAL A 12 40.47 -24.22 25.68
N GLU A 13 41.09 -23.52 24.72
CA GLU A 13 40.76 -22.13 24.43
C GLU A 13 39.97 -22.08 23.13
N GLU A 14 38.80 -21.44 23.18
CA GLU A 14 38.08 -21.06 21.97
C GLU A 14 38.62 -19.73 21.46
N ILE A 15 39.63 -19.81 20.59
CA ILE A 15 40.12 -18.66 19.85
C ILE A 15 39.21 -18.48 18.63
N SER A 16 38.30 -17.51 18.69
CA SER A 16 37.54 -17.11 17.50
C SER A 16 38.52 -16.54 16.47
N LYS A 17 38.78 -17.32 15.41
CA LYS A 17 39.68 -16.94 14.31
C LYS A 17 38.95 -16.33 13.12
N PHE A 18 37.62 -16.43 13.08
CA PHE A 18 36.85 -15.85 11.99
C PHE A 18 36.77 -14.33 12.20
N PRO A 19 37.27 -13.52 11.25
CA PRO A 19 37.04 -12.09 11.31
C PRO A 19 35.54 -11.83 11.19
N PRO A 20 35.01 -10.79 11.87
CA PRO A 20 33.66 -10.34 11.61
C PRO A 20 33.49 -10.00 10.13
N SER A 21 32.28 -10.22 9.62
CA SER A 21 31.93 -10.02 8.22
C SER A 21 30.96 -8.85 8.05
N VAL A 22 31.05 -8.15 6.93
CA VAL A 22 30.02 -7.20 6.52
C VAL A 22 28.91 -7.97 5.80
N ALA A 23 27.69 -7.89 6.34
CA ALA A 23 26.50 -8.33 5.63
C ALA A 23 26.03 -7.21 4.70
N GLN A 24 25.70 -7.55 3.45
CA GLN A 24 25.11 -6.61 2.52
C GLN A 24 23.67 -6.29 2.96
N VAL A 25 23.33 -5.00 3.02
CA VAL A 25 21.96 -4.56 3.27
C VAL A 25 21.09 -4.65 2.02
N GLU A 26 19.78 -4.70 2.23
CA GLU A 26 18.78 -4.60 1.18
C GLU A 26 18.92 -3.28 0.40
N THR A 27 18.71 -3.29 -0.91
CA THR A 27 19.04 -2.14 -1.78
C THR A 27 17.83 -1.47 -2.42
N ALA A 28 16.67 -2.14 -2.44
CA ALA A 28 15.49 -1.70 -3.17
C ALA A 28 14.18 -2.00 -2.41
N ILE A 29 14.08 -1.50 -1.18
CA ILE A 29 12.85 -1.48 -0.38
C ILE A 29 12.27 -0.06 -0.49
N PRO A 30 11.29 0.18 -1.38
CA PRO A 30 10.66 1.48 -1.48
C PRO A 30 9.70 1.74 -0.32
N ALA A 31 9.59 3.01 0.07
CA ALA A 31 8.49 3.53 0.84
C ALA A 31 7.61 4.40 -0.05
N PHE A 32 6.34 4.00 -0.17
CA PHE A 32 5.30 4.70 -0.89
C PHE A 32 4.49 5.55 0.09
N VAL A 33 4.40 6.85 -0.17
CA VAL A 33 3.61 7.79 0.64
C VAL A 33 2.44 8.28 -0.19
N GLY A 34 1.22 8.19 0.33
CA GLY A 34 0.02 8.63 -0.37
C GLY A 34 -1.26 8.30 0.41
N TYR A 35 -2.39 8.29 -0.30
CA TYR A 35 -3.72 8.09 0.28
C TYR A 35 -4.19 6.64 0.08
N THR A 36 -4.96 6.11 1.03
CA THR A 36 -5.47 4.72 1.01
C THR A 36 -6.96 4.68 1.33
N THR A 37 -7.64 3.55 1.12
CA THR A 37 -9.05 3.38 1.52
C THR A 37 -9.18 3.34 3.04
N ALA A 38 -8.29 2.61 3.69
CA ALA A 38 -8.25 2.42 5.14
C ALA A 38 -6.79 2.35 5.62
N ALA A 39 -6.57 2.30 6.93
CA ALA A 39 -5.26 2.01 7.51
C ALA A 39 -5.41 1.16 8.79
N VAL A 40 -5.99 -0.04 8.65
CA VAL A 40 -6.33 -0.93 9.76
C VAL A 40 -5.19 -1.88 10.04
N VAL A 41 -4.48 -1.69 11.15
CA VAL A 41 -3.39 -2.60 11.58
C VAL A 41 -3.67 -3.08 12.99
N ASP A 42 -3.60 -4.39 13.21
CA ASP A 42 -3.90 -5.03 14.51
C ASP A 42 -5.30 -4.65 15.05
N GLY A 43 -6.26 -4.42 14.15
CA GLY A 43 -7.64 -4.03 14.49
C GLY A 43 -7.82 -2.54 14.84
N VAL A 44 -6.78 -1.71 14.69
CA VAL A 44 -6.84 -0.26 14.92
C VAL A 44 -6.79 0.46 13.56
N ASP A 45 -7.79 1.30 13.29
CA ASP A 45 -7.79 2.18 12.12
C ASP A 45 -7.03 3.47 12.39
N TYR A 46 -5.87 3.63 11.77
CA TYR A 46 -5.04 4.81 11.96
C TYR A 46 -5.57 6.08 11.29
N HIS A 47 -6.52 5.98 10.36
CA HIS A 47 -7.21 7.16 9.84
C HIS A 47 -8.03 7.84 10.94
N ALA A 48 -8.79 7.06 11.72
CA ALA A 48 -9.64 7.55 12.81
C ALA A 48 -8.83 8.28 13.89
N ASP A 49 -7.62 7.79 14.20
CA ASP A 49 -6.73 8.38 15.20
C ASP A 49 -5.82 9.49 14.64
N SER A 50 -5.89 9.78 13.33
CA SER A 50 -4.97 10.70 12.63
C SER A 50 -3.48 10.37 12.87
N VAL A 51 -3.18 9.06 12.95
CA VAL A 51 -1.82 8.56 13.17
C VAL A 51 -1.22 8.14 11.83
N ILE A 52 -0.01 8.60 11.54
CA ILE A 52 0.75 8.12 10.38
C ILE A 52 1.73 7.06 10.86
N LYS A 53 1.50 5.81 10.45
CA LYS A 53 2.39 4.68 10.74
C LYS A 53 2.86 4.03 9.44
N PRO A 54 4.16 4.04 9.15
CA PRO A 54 4.72 3.21 8.09
C PRO A 54 4.49 1.73 8.37
N VAL A 55 3.94 1.00 7.40
CA VAL A 55 3.71 -0.45 7.51
C VAL A 55 4.50 -1.16 6.41
N LYS A 56 5.29 -2.14 6.81
CA LYS A 56 6.00 -3.01 5.86
C LYS A 56 5.04 -4.08 5.33
N ILE A 57 5.01 -4.25 4.02
CA ILE A 57 4.25 -5.29 3.32
C ILE A 57 5.15 -6.04 2.35
N GLY A 58 4.84 -7.30 2.08
CA GLY A 58 5.53 -8.15 1.10
C GLY A 58 4.73 -8.43 -0.17
N SER A 59 3.43 -8.09 -0.22
CA SER A 59 2.57 -8.41 -1.36
C SER A 59 1.35 -7.48 -1.51
N LEU A 60 0.75 -7.46 -2.70
CA LEU A 60 -0.48 -6.71 -2.96
C LEU A 60 -1.69 -7.21 -2.14
N PRO A 61 -1.93 -8.52 -1.94
CA PRO A 61 -3.00 -8.96 -1.03
C PRO A 61 -2.82 -8.48 0.41
N GLU A 62 -1.58 -8.35 0.87
CA GLU A 62 -1.27 -7.78 2.19
C GLU A 62 -1.53 -6.27 2.21
N TYR A 63 -1.26 -5.56 1.12
CA TYR A 63 -1.72 -4.17 0.95
C TYR A 63 -3.23 -4.10 1.12
N GLU A 64 -3.99 -4.92 0.38
CA GLU A 64 -5.46 -4.88 0.38
C GLU A 64 -6.04 -5.21 1.76
N TYR A 65 -5.40 -6.12 2.50
CA TYR A 65 -5.78 -6.46 3.87
C TYR A 65 -5.64 -5.27 4.84
N TYR A 66 -4.55 -4.50 4.77
CA TYR A 66 -4.30 -3.39 5.69
C TYR A 66 -4.91 -2.05 5.24
N PHE A 67 -4.95 -1.82 3.93
CA PHE A 67 -5.19 -0.49 3.34
C PHE A 67 -6.41 -0.40 2.43
N GLY A 68 -7.07 -1.53 2.15
CA GLY A 68 -8.17 -1.61 1.20
C GLY A 68 -7.73 -1.67 -0.27
N GLY A 69 -8.72 -1.69 -1.15
CA GLY A 69 -8.55 -2.00 -2.57
C GLY A 69 -8.24 -0.80 -3.48
N ALA A 70 -8.46 -1.02 -4.77
CA ALA A 70 -8.32 0.01 -5.78
C ALA A 70 -9.32 1.16 -5.56
N PRO A 71 -8.90 2.42 -5.77
CA PRO A 71 -9.82 3.56 -5.72
C PRO A 71 -10.82 3.49 -6.88
N GLU A 72 -12.03 3.98 -6.62
CA GLU A 72 -12.95 4.34 -7.69
C GLU A 72 -12.40 5.52 -8.50
N PRO A 73 -12.68 5.60 -9.81
CA PRO A 73 -12.29 6.76 -10.61
C PRO A 73 -12.97 8.03 -10.10
N THR A 74 -12.19 9.10 -9.95
CA THR A 74 -12.72 10.41 -9.54
C THR A 74 -13.39 11.15 -10.69
N THR A 75 -13.16 10.73 -11.92
CA THR A 75 -13.83 11.27 -13.10
C THR A 75 -14.24 10.14 -14.01
N LEU A 76 -15.51 10.12 -14.38
CA LEU A 76 -16.07 9.22 -15.39
C LEU A 76 -16.97 10.03 -16.32
N GLU A 77 -16.47 10.35 -17.51
CA GLU A 77 -17.22 11.08 -18.53
C GLU A 77 -17.34 10.24 -19.81
N ILE A 78 -18.56 10.07 -20.30
CA ILE A 78 -18.82 9.27 -21.50
C ILE A 78 -19.63 10.09 -22.51
N GLU A 79 -19.11 10.19 -23.72
CA GLU A 79 -19.83 10.70 -24.87
C GLU A 79 -20.46 9.54 -25.64
N LEU A 80 -21.77 9.60 -25.87
CA LEU A 80 -22.55 8.63 -26.64
C LEU A 80 -22.88 9.17 -28.03
N ASN A 81 -22.91 8.27 -29.01
CA ASN A 81 -23.47 8.51 -30.34
C ASN A 81 -25.00 8.59 -30.30
N SER A 82 -25.63 8.95 -31.42
CA SER A 82 -27.10 8.99 -31.55
C SER A 82 -27.77 7.64 -31.26
N ASP A 83 -27.08 6.54 -31.53
CA ASP A 83 -27.54 5.14 -31.32
C ASP A 83 -27.19 4.57 -29.93
N ASN A 84 -26.74 5.42 -29.00
CA ASN A 84 -26.27 5.05 -27.65
C ASN A 84 -24.97 4.23 -27.60
N SER A 85 -24.29 4.01 -28.73
CA SER A 85 -22.94 3.44 -28.68
C SER A 85 -21.93 4.45 -28.10
N VAL A 86 -20.92 3.96 -27.38
CA VAL A 86 -19.88 4.82 -26.79
C VAL A 86 -19.01 5.41 -27.90
N LYS A 87 -18.89 6.73 -27.92
CA LYS A 87 -18.04 7.50 -28.83
C LYS A 87 -16.69 7.83 -28.22
N LYS A 88 -16.69 8.30 -26.97
CA LYS A 88 -15.49 8.68 -26.22
C LYS A 88 -15.69 8.36 -24.74
N THR A 89 -14.62 7.94 -24.10
CA THR A 89 -14.55 7.74 -22.64
C THR A 89 -13.40 8.59 -22.12
N ASN A 90 -13.68 9.42 -21.12
CA ASN A 90 -12.67 10.02 -20.27
C ASN A 90 -12.82 9.43 -18.86
N ILE A 91 -11.75 8.86 -18.34
CA ILE A 91 -11.75 8.25 -17.00
C ILE A 91 -10.40 8.51 -16.35
N GLU A 92 -10.43 9.09 -15.17
CA GLU A 92 -9.25 9.55 -14.45
C GLU A 92 -9.37 9.17 -12.97
N SER A 93 -8.22 8.98 -12.34
CA SER A 93 -8.10 8.79 -10.90
C SER A 93 -6.99 9.68 -10.38
N ILE A 94 -7.21 10.31 -9.22
CA ILE A 94 -6.20 11.12 -8.53
C ILE A 94 -5.52 10.37 -7.38
N ASN A 95 -6.10 9.24 -6.95
CA ASN A 95 -5.55 8.43 -5.87
C ASN A 95 -4.65 7.39 -6.53
N LEU A 96 -3.34 7.65 -6.54
CA LEU A 96 -2.39 6.94 -7.40
C LEU A 96 -1.60 5.86 -6.66
N LEU A 97 -1.60 5.88 -5.32
CA LEU A 97 -0.79 5.00 -4.49
C LEU A 97 -1.02 3.52 -4.78
N TYR A 98 -2.29 3.06 -4.76
CA TYR A 98 -2.64 1.66 -4.97
C TYR A 98 -2.10 1.14 -6.31
N ASP A 99 -2.39 1.86 -7.40
CA ASP A 99 -1.98 1.44 -8.73
C ASP A 99 -0.46 1.58 -8.95
N SER A 100 0.20 2.53 -8.26
CA SER A 100 1.66 2.65 -8.24
C SER A 100 2.32 1.45 -7.56
N VAL A 101 1.75 0.97 -6.45
CA VAL A 101 2.20 -0.25 -5.74
C VAL A 101 1.90 -1.50 -6.57
N ARG A 102 0.76 -1.55 -7.26
CA ARG A 102 0.44 -2.62 -8.22
C ARG A 102 1.44 -2.66 -9.37
N MET A 103 1.83 -1.52 -9.92
CA MET A 103 2.89 -1.41 -10.92
C MET A 103 4.26 -1.82 -10.38
N PHE A 104 4.56 -1.53 -9.12
CA PHE A 104 5.79 -1.98 -8.46
C PHE A 104 5.88 -3.51 -8.42
N TYR A 105 4.84 -4.19 -7.93
CA TYR A 105 4.81 -5.66 -7.90
C TYR A 105 4.81 -6.28 -9.30
N ALA A 106 4.07 -5.70 -10.25
CA ALA A 106 4.06 -6.17 -11.65
C ALA A 106 5.45 -6.15 -12.30
N ASN A 107 6.33 -5.23 -11.86
CA ASN A 107 7.67 -5.03 -12.43
C ASN A 107 8.81 -5.62 -11.58
N GLY A 108 8.50 -6.57 -10.69
CA GLY A 108 9.50 -7.32 -9.90
C GLY A 108 9.80 -6.72 -8.54
N GLY A 109 8.86 -5.96 -7.98
CA GLY A 109 8.88 -5.50 -6.60
C GLY A 109 8.86 -6.64 -5.58
N GLY A 110 9.50 -6.40 -4.43
CA GLY A 110 9.49 -7.28 -3.26
C GLY A 110 8.88 -6.55 -2.06
N ASP A 111 9.57 -6.57 -0.93
CA ASP A 111 9.13 -5.84 0.26
C ASP A 111 9.08 -4.32 0.01
N CYS A 112 8.02 -3.66 0.48
CA CYS A 112 7.92 -2.20 0.50
C CYS A 112 7.24 -1.70 1.78
N TYR A 113 7.35 -0.40 2.02
CA TYR A 113 6.61 0.30 3.06
C TYR A 113 5.48 1.11 2.43
N ILE A 114 4.32 1.07 3.08
CA ILE A 114 3.19 1.94 2.76
C ILE A 114 3.04 2.94 3.90
N VAL A 115 2.92 4.21 3.54
CA VAL A 115 2.67 5.31 4.46
C VAL A 115 1.37 5.97 4.02
N SER A 116 0.27 5.48 4.57
CA SER A 116 -1.03 6.11 4.42
C SER A 116 -1.04 7.44 5.18
N VAL A 117 -1.32 8.54 4.47
CA VAL A 117 -1.45 9.88 5.07
C VAL A 117 -2.90 10.34 5.24
N GLY A 118 -3.87 9.59 4.70
CA GLY A 118 -5.29 9.87 4.81
C GLY A 118 -6.13 8.96 3.92
N ALA A 119 -7.45 9.16 3.97
CA ALA A 119 -8.42 8.48 3.12
C ALA A 119 -8.35 8.99 1.66
N PHE A 120 -8.91 8.23 0.72
CA PHE A 120 -9.00 8.66 -0.68
C PHE A 120 -9.73 10.00 -0.84
N ASN A 121 -9.22 10.81 -1.78
CA ASN A 121 -9.75 12.12 -2.09
C ASN A 121 -10.73 12.05 -3.26
N ALA A 122 -11.78 12.88 -3.24
CA ALA A 122 -12.74 12.99 -4.33
C ALA A 122 -12.23 13.88 -5.48
N ASP A 123 -11.38 14.86 -5.18
CA ASP A 123 -10.77 15.77 -6.15
C ASP A 123 -9.35 16.19 -5.70
N THR A 124 -8.60 16.83 -6.61
CA THR A 124 -7.21 17.22 -6.37
C THR A 124 -7.03 18.24 -5.25
N SER A 125 -8.07 18.96 -4.83
CA SER A 125 -7.99 19.91 -3.73
C SER A 125 -7.87 19.24 -2.36
N GLY A 126 -8.25 17.96 -2.27
CA GLY A 126 -8.04 17.12 -1.08
C GLY A 126 -6.59 16.67 -0.90
N ILE A 127 -5.76 16.71 -1.95
CA ILE A 127 -4.35 16.31 -1.87
C ILE A 127 -3.53 17.39 -1.17
N SER A 128 -3.03 17.08 0.03
CA SER A 128 -2.36 18.00 0.93
C SER A 128 -0.85 17.79 0.96
N ASP A 129 -0.09 18.82 0.58
CA ASP A 129 1.37 18.82 0.65
C ASP A 129 1.87 18.61 2.09
N SER A 130 1.13 19.13 3.08
CA SER A 130 1.48 18.99 4.49
C SER A 130 1.32 17.56 5.02
N GLU A 131 0.32 16.82 4.55
CA GLU A 131 0.09 15.42 4.91
C GLU A 131 1.16 14.53 4.28
N LEU A 132 1.44 14.72 2.98
CA LEU A 132 2.51 14.00 2.27
C LEU A 132 3.89 14.26 2.91
N LEU A 133 4.20 15.51 3.30
CA LEU A 133 5.41 15.83 4.06
C LEU A 133 5.45 15.15 5.44
N SER A 134 4.31 15.04 6.12
CA SER A 134 4.21 14.34 7.41
C SER A 134 4.44 12.83 7.23
N GLY A 135 3.90 12.25 6.17
CA GLY A 135 4.20 10.89 5.71
C GLY A 135 5.69 10.66 5.51
N LEU A 136 6.33 11.53 4.73
CA LEU A 136 7.77 11.47 4.48
C LEU A 136 8.62 11.58 5.76
N ASN A 137 8.24 12.48 6.67
CA ASN A 137 8.93 12.65 7.95
C ASN A 137 8.81 11.43 8.86
N SER A 138 7.69 10.69 8.80
CA SER A 138 7.50 9.47 9.60
C SER A 138 8.54 8.39 9.26
N LEU A 139 8.97 8.33 8.00
CA LEU A 139 9.97 7.37 7.52
C LEU A 139 11.38 7.61 8.07
N GLU A 140 11.70 8.78 8.62
CA GLU A 140 13.03 9.02 9.23
C GLU A 140 13.33 8.08 10.40
N LYS A 141 12.28 7.51 11.03
CA LYS A 141 12.40 6.61 12.17
C LYS A 141 12.55 5.14 11.77
N GLU A 142 12.22 4.81 10.52
CA GLU A 142 12.35 3.46 9.97
C GLU A 142 13.77 3.26 9.44
N ASP A 143 14.35 2.06 9.57
CA ASP A 143 15.73 1.77 9.17
C ASP A 143 15.85 1.08 7.79
N LEU A 144 14.80 0.37 7.36
CA LEU A 144 14.84 -0.44 6.13
C LEU A 144 14.54 0.28 4.81
N PRO A 145 13.71 1.35 4.75
CA PRO A 145 13.43 2.01 3.48
C PRO A 145 14.70 2.53 2.81
N THR A 146 14.89 2.20 1.54
CA THR A 146 16.05 2.61 0.72
C THR A 146 15.64 3.42 -0.51
N LEU A 147 14.36 3.38 -0.88
CA LEU A 147 13.80 4.22 -1.94
C LEU A 147 12.63 5.04 -1.41
N LEU A 148 12.47 6.28 -1.87
CA LEU A 148 11.35 7.15 -1.52
C LEU A 148 10.52 7.43 -2.77
N VAL A 149 9.20 7.25 -2.66
CA VAL A 149 8.23 7.43 -3.75
C VAL A 149 6.98 8.12 -3.20
N VAL A 150 6.52 9.17 -3.87
CA VAL A 150 5.30 9.91 -3.52
C VAL A 150 4.51 10.18 -4.81
N PRO A 151 3.69 9.24 -5.29
CA PRO A 151 3.05 9.31 -6.60
C PRO A 151 2.13 10.52 -6.76
N GLU A 152 1.39 10.89 -5.71
CA GLU A 152 0.41 11.97 -5.74
C GLU A 152 1.01 13.38 -5.82
N THR A 153 2.34 13.54 -5.78
CA THR A 153 2.97 14.88 -5.96
C THR A 153 2.61 15.50 -7.30
N VAL A 154 2.26 14.69 -8.29
CA VAL A 154 1.89 15.12 -9.64
C VAL A 154 0.59 15.94 -9.68
N HIS A 155 -0.25 15.84 -8.65
CA HIS A 155 -1.51 16.60 -8.57
C HIS A 155 -1.38 17.92 -7.78
N LEU A 156 -0.20 18.20 -7.23
CA LEU A 156 0.06 19.44 -6.51
C LEU A 156 0.49 20.56 -7.46
N ALA A 157 0.30 21.80 -7.02
CA ALA A 157 0.94 22.95 -7.64
C ALA A 157 2.47 22.79 -7.68
N LEU A 158 3.11 23.33 -8.72
CA LEU A 158 4.54 23.15 -9.03
C LEU A 158 5.47 23.46 -7.85
N ASP A 159 5.21 24.54 -7.11
CA ASP A 159 6.00 24.97 -5.96
C ASP A 159 5.88 23.99 -4.79
N LYS A 160 4.67 23.46 -4.55
CA LYS A 160 4.39 22.47 -3.51
C LYS A 160 5.00 21.09 -3.86
N ALA A 161 4.85 20.65 -5.10
CA ALA A 161 5.50 19.43 -5.58
C ALA A 161 7.03 19.53 -5.45
N GLY A 162 7.59 20.67 -5.84
CA GLY A 162 9.01 21.00 -5.66
C GLY A 162 9.47 20.94 -4.21
N ALA A 163 8.66 21.43 -3.27
CA ALA A 163 8.96 21.37 -1.84
C ALA A 163 9.05 19.93 -1.31
N ILE A 164 8.16 19.03 -1.75
CA ILE A 164 8.20 17.60 -1.40
C ILE A 164 9.44 16.94 -2.00
N HIS A 165 9.72 17.19 -3.29
CA HIS A 165 10.92 16.65 -3.93
C HIS A 165 12.21 17.11 -3.22
N ALA A 166 12.31 18.39 -2.86
CA ALA A 166 13.42 18.91 -2.08
C ALA A 166 13.53 18.26 -0.69
N ALA A 167 12.40 17.98 -0.04
CA ALA A 167 12.37 17.26 1.24
C ALA A 167 12.86 15.81 1.10
N MET A 168 12.45 15.08 0.04
CA MET A 168 12.94 13.73 -0.24
C MET A 168 14.47 13.72 -0.41
N LEU A 169 15.02 14.66 -1.19
CA LEU A 169 16.48 14.79 -1.38
C LEU A 169 17.20 15.15 -0.09
N LYS A 170 16.61 16.03 0.73
CA LYS A 170 17.16 16.43 2.02
C LYS A 170 17.24 15.23 2.97
N GLN A 171 16.19 14.42 3.05
CA GLN A 171 16.15 13.21 3.87
C GLN A 171 17.18 12.18 3.38
N CYS A 172 17.25 11.92 2.07
CA CYS A 172 18.25 11.02 1.49
C CYS A 172 19.68 11.48 1.80
N ASN A 173 19.96 12.79 1.74
CA ASN A 173 21.28 13.30 2.11
C ASN A 173 21.57 13.24 3.62
N LYS A 174 20.55 13.37 4.46
CA LYS A 174 20.68 13.29 5.91
C LYS A 174 21.00 11.86 6.37
N LEU A 175 20.31 10.87 5.83
CA LEU A 175 20.43 9.48 6.26
C LEU A 175 21.47 8.68 5.45
N GLN A 176 21.71 9.08 4.20
CA GLN A 176 22.70 8.52 3.26
C GLN A 176 22.49 7.06 2.86
N ASP A 177 21.40 6.44 3.29
CA ASP A 177 20.96 5.09 2.96
C ASP A 177 19.81 5.07 1.93
N ARG A 178 19.14 6.21 1.69
CA ARG A 178 18.00 6.32 0.76
C ARG A 178 18.30 7.01 -0.56
N PHE A 179 17.44 6.76 -1.55
CA PHE A 179 17.43 7.40 -2.85
C PHE A 179 15.99 7.74 -3.29
N ALA A 180 15.76 8.96 -3.76
CA ALA A 180 14.45 9.43 -4.19
C ALA A 180 14.18 9.10 -5.66
N VAL A 181 13.00 8.54 -5.96
CA VAL A 181 12.50 8.40 -7.33
C VAL A 181 11.27 9.29 -7.45
N MET A 182 11.34 10.25 -8.36
CA MET A 182 10.39 11.35 -8.45
C MET A 182 9.64 11.34 -9.76
N ASP A 183 8.40 11.80 -9.68
CA ASP A 183 7.53 12.03 -10.82
C ASP A 183 7.43 13.52 -11.13
N ILE A 184 7.01 13.83 -12.35
CA ILE A 184 6.94 15.19 -12.89
C ILE A 184 5.47 15.58 -12.98
N VAL A 185 5.10 16.73 -12.41
CA VAL A 185 3.77 17.34 -12.59
C VAL A 185 3.53 17.55 -14.09
N ASP A 186 2.33 17.25 -14.56
CA ASP A 186 1.96 17.25 -16.00
C ASP A 186 2.90 16.38 -16.86
N GLY A 187 3.45 15.31 -16.29
CA GLY A 187 4.38 14.40 -16.96
C GLY A 187 3.76 13.57 -18.09
N ASP A 188 2.45 13.69 -18.32
CA ASP A 188 1.69 13.18 -19.46
C ASP A 188 1.49 14.19 -20.59
N GLU A 189 1.88 15.45 -20.40
CA GLU A 189 1.81 16.51 -21.41
C GLU A 189 3.06 16.56 -22.31
N GLU A 190 2.86 16.92 -23.57
CA GLU A 190 3.95 17.10 -24.55
C GLU A 190 4.72 18.40 -24.26
N ILE A 191 6.06 18.36 -24.42
CA ILE A 191 6.88 19.56 -24.31
C ILE A 191 6.61 20.48 -25.52
N THR A 192 6.09 21.68 -25.24
CA THR A 192 5.81 22.73 -26.20
C THR A 192 6.42 24.06 -25.73
N PRO A 193 6.51 25.10 -26.58
CA PRO A 193 7.01 26.41 -26.16
C PRO A 193 6.19 27.09 -25.05
N SER A 194 4.95 26.63 -24.80
CA SER A 194 4.05 27.19 -23.77
C SER A 194 3.86 26.30 -22.55
N VAL A 195 4.21 25.01 -22.65
CA VAL A 195 4.05 24.00 -21.61
C VAL A 195 5.29 23.12 -21.64
N ASP A 196 6.13 23.18 -20.60
CA ASP A 196 7.35 22.37 -20.50
C ASP A 196 7.44 21.76 -19.09
N PRO A 197 6.77 20.61 -18.86
CA PRO A 197 6.72 19.98 -17.53
C PRO A 197 8.12 19.62 -17.01
N VAL A 198 9.07 19.37 -17.92
CA VAL A 198 10.45 19.04 -17.56
C VAL A 198 11.20 20.28 -17.08
N ALA A 199 11.06 21.42 -17.75
CA ALA A 199 11.61 22.69 -17.29
C ALA A 199 10.97 23.12 -15.96
N ASP A 200 9.65 23.01 -15.83
CA ASP A 200 8.93 23.36 -14.62
C ASP A 200 9.38 22.51 -13.42
N PHE A 201 9.54 21.20 -13.61
CA PHE A 201 10.14 20.33 -12.59
C PHE A 201 11.57 20.77 -12.22
N ARG A 202 12.40 21.07 -13.21
CA ARG A 202 13.79 21.48 -12.99
C ARG A 202 13.87 22.78 -12.20
N ASP A 203 12.99 23.74 -12.45
CA ASP A 203 13.01 25.02 -11.73
C ASP A 203 12.55 24.87 -10.27
N ASN A 204 11.66 23.91 -9.99
CA ASN A 204 11.05 23.74 -8.67
C ASN A 204 11.75 22.71 -7.75
N VAL A 205 12.46 21.71 -8.27
CA VAL A 205 13.11 20.65 -7.45
C VAL A 205 14.27 21.15 -6.57
N GLY A 206 14.75 22.37 -6.80
CA GLY A 206 15.89 22.95 -6.07
C GLY A 206 17.26 22.41 -6.53
N MET A 207 18.35 22.85 -5.88
CA MET A 207 19.74 22.55 -6.28
C MET A 207 20.52 21.68 -5.29
N ASN A 208 19.93 21.39 -4.14
CA ASN A 208 20.61 20.69 -3.06
C ASN A 208 20.49 19.17 -3.23
N SER A 209 21.55 18.44 -2.92
CA SER A 209 21.51 16.98 -2.77
C SER A 209 21.07 16.19 -4.02
N LEU A 210 21.19 16.79 -5.22
CA LEU A 210 20.70 16.23 -6.49
C LEU A 210 21.22 14.81 -6.80
N LYS A 211 22.39 14.44 -6.26
CA LYS A 211 22.95 13.10 -6.42
C LYS A 211 22.06 11.99 -5.84
N TYR A 212 21.17 12.31 -4.90
CA TYR A 212 20.33 11.35 -4.19
C TYR A 212 18.94 11.13 -4.83
N GLY A 213 18.67 11.70 -6.00
CA GLY A 213 17.38 11.50 -6.67
C GLY A 213 17.50 11.25 -8.16
N ALA A 214 16.44 10.73 -8.75
CA ALA A 214 16.23 10.62 -10.19
C ALA A 214 14.76 10.88 -10.52
N ALA A 215 14.52 11.54 -11.66
CA ALA A 215 13.19 11.74 -12.22
C ALA A 215 13.05 11.02 -13.56
N TYR A 216 11.81 10.66 -13.91
CA TYR A 216 11.48 9.90 -15.11
C TYR A 216 10.34 10.56 -15.88
N TYR A 217 10.48 10.67 -17.19
CA TYR A 217 9.48 11.25 -18.10
C TYR A 217 9.35 10.37 -19.36
N PRO A 218 8.14 10.16 -19.88
CA PRO A 218 6.84 10.66 -19.41
C PRO A 218 6.10 9.64 -18.52
N PHE A 219 4.86 9.97 -18.15
CA PHE A 219 3.91 9.05 -17.53
C PHE A 219 3.64 7.79 -18.37
N LEU A 220 3.03 6.80 -17.76
CA LEU A 220 2.75 5.49 -18.34
C LEU A 220 1.25 5.32 -18.60
N LYS A 221 0.88 4.97 -19.83
CA LYS A 221 -0.46 4.46 -20.16
C LYS A 221 -0.48 2.99 -19.82
N THR A 222 -1.09 2.61 -18.70
CA THR A 222 -1.06 1.22 -18.23
C THR A 222 -2.11 0.35 -18.94
N THR A 223 -2.01 -0.97 -18.71
CA THR A 223 -3.08 -1.94 -18.99
C THR A 223 -3.86 -2.29 -17.73
N LEU A 224 -3.68 -1.53 -16.64
CA LEU A 224 -4.41 -1.78 -15.39
C LEU A 224 -5.86 -1.30 -15.58
N PRO A 225 -6.87 -2.17 -15.36
CA PRO A 225 -8.25 -1.78 -15.46
C PRO A 225 -8.63 -0.87 -14.28
N PHE A 226 -9.54 0.07 -14.54
CA PHE A 226 -10.24 0.79 -13.48
C PHE A 226 -11.22 -0.17 -12.78
N ASN A 227 -11.32 -0.05 -11.46
CA ASN A 227 -12.36 -0.74 -10.70
C ASN A 227 -13.62 0.13 -10.73
N VAL A 228 -14.65 -0.30 -11.46
CA VAL A 228 -15.88 0.48 -11.64
C VAL A 228 -17.06 -0.47 -11.42
N ASN A 229 -17.88 -0.15 -10.42
CA ASN A 229 -19.13 -0.85 -10.15
C ASN A 229 -20.32 -0.16 -10.84
N TYR A 230 -21.51 -0.71 -10.70
CA TYR A 230 -22.73 -0.14 -11.26
C TYR A 230 -22.99 1.29 -10.75
N ASP A 231 -22.80 1.54 -9.46
CA ASP A 231 -23.06 2.85 -8.84
C ASP A 231 -22.12 3.93 -9.39
N THR A 232 -20.83 3.64 -9.55
CA THR A 232 -19.87 4.54 -10.19
C THR A 232 -20.29 4.84 -11.64
N ILE A 233 -20.79 3.84 -12.38
CA ILE A 233 -21.28 4.03 -13.75
C ILE A 233 -22.50 4.97 -13.75
N VAL A 234 -23.47 4.72 -12.88
CA VAL A 234 -24.68 5.55 -12.79
C VAL A 234 -24.35 6.98 -12.35
N GLY A 235 -23.37 7.15 -11.46
CA GLY A 235 -22.88 8.45 -10.99
C GLY A 235 -22.02 9.23 -12.00
N GLY A 236 -21.64 8.62 -13.13
CA GLY A 236 -20.83 9.26 -14.17
C GLY A 236 -21.54 10.41 -14.90
N THR A 237 -20.76 11.22 -15.60
CA THR A 237 -21.28 12.31 -16.45
C THR A 237 -21.41 11.85 -17.90
N TYR A 238 -22.58 12.08 -18.50
CA TYR A 238 -22.88 11.58 -19.83
C TYR A 238 -23.32 12.70 -20.77
N THR A 239 -22.81 12.66 -22.00
CA THR A 239 -23.30 13.51 -23.09
C THR A 239 -23.70 12.66 -24.29
N LYS A 240 -24.67 13.12 -25.06
CA LYS A 240 -25.12 12.48 -26.30
C LYS A 240 -25.16 13.52 -27.40
N ASN A 241 -24.27 13.39 -28.39
CA ASN A 241 -24.05 14.40 -29.43
C ASN A 241 -23.82 15.83 -28.85
N GLY A 242 -23.09 15.91 -27.73
CA GLY A 242 -22.80 17.18 -27.04
C GLY A 242 -23.92 17.72 -26.13
N ALA A 243 -25.09 17.07 -26.05
CA ALA A 243 -26.14 17.41 -25.09
C ALA A 243 -26.02 16.56 -23.81
N PRO A 244 -26.13 17.12 -22.60
CA PRO A 244 -26.09 16.35 -21.36
C PRO A 244 -27.22 15.30 -21.29
N VAL A 245 -26.91 14.12 -20.75
CA VAL A 245 -27.88 13.07 -20.41
C VAL A 245 -28.10 13.12 -18.90
N ALA A 246 -29.29 13.53 -18.47
CA ALA A 246 -29.58 13.81 -17.06
C ALA A 246 -29.68 12.55 -16.18
N ASN A 247 -30.15 11.43 -16.75
CA ASN A 247 -30.18 10.15 -16.05
C ASN A 247 -29.79 9.03 -17.03
N ILE A 248 -28.61 8.45 -16.83
CA ILE A 248 -28.09 7.39 -17.69
C ILE A 248 -28.93 6.11 -17.60
N THR A 249 -29.53 5.80 -16.44
CA THR A 249 -30.33 4.58 -16.26
C THR A 249 -31.59 4.57 -17.12
N SER A 250 -32.04 5.74 -17.59
CA SER A 250 -33.15 5.85 -18.57
C SER A 250 -32.82 5.23 -19.94
N LEU A 251 -31.54 4.98 -20.22
CA LEU A 251 -31.08 4.32 -21.44
C LEU A 251 -30.86 2.80 -21.25
N PHE A 252 -31.00 2.30 -20.02
CA PHE A 252 -30.83 0.89 -19.67
C PHE A 252 -32.18 0.17 -19.60
N ASN A 253 -32.13 -1.15 -19.40
CA ASN A 253 -33.30 -1.98 -19.13
C ASN A 253 -33.97 -1.55 -17.81
N THR A 254 -35.09 -0.83 -17.93
CA THR A 254 -35.80 -0.23 -16.79
C THR A 254 -36.25 -1.25 -15.75
N THR A 255 -36.61 -2.47 -16.16
CA THR A 255 -37.04 -3.51 -15.21
C THR A 255 -35.89 -3.98 -14.34
N LEU A 256 -34.72 -4.21 -14.94
CA LEU A 256 -33.52 -4.60 -14.18
C LEU A 256 -33.01 -3.44 -13.33
N VAL A 257 -33.02 -2.21 -13.85
CA VAL A 257 -32.65 -1.01 -13.08
C VAL A 257 -33.51 -0.88 -11.83
N SER A 258 -34.84 -0.95 -11.94
CA SER A 258 -35.72 -0.86 -10.76
C SER A 258 -35.50 -1.99 -9.76
N SER A 259 -35.17 -3.20 -10.26
CA SER A 259 -34.82 -4.32 -9.39
C SER A 259 -33.50 -4.11 -8.65
N ILE A 260 -32.49 -3.51 -9.31
CA ILE A 260 -31.21 -3.13 -8.69
C ILE A 260 -31.41 -2.01 -7.67
N GLU A 261 -32.21 -0.98 -8.00
CA GLU A 261 -32.54 0.13 -7.09
C GLU A 261 -33.25 -0.36 -5.82
N ASN A 262 -34.22 -1.27 -5.96
CA ASN A 262 -34.94 -1.83 -4.80
C ASN A 262 -34.01 -2.61 -3.85
N ILE A 263 -33.15 -3.49 -4.37
CA ILE A 263 -32.21 -4.24 -3.52
C ILE A 263 -31.15 -3.32 -2.91
N SER A 264 -30.71 -2.28 -3.62
CA SER A 264 -29.79 -1.27 -3.09
C SER A 264 -30.39 -0.53 -1.89
N LEU A 265 -31.66 -0.13 -1.97
CA LEU A 265 -32.37 0.51 -0.84
C LEU A 265 -32.44 -0.41 0.38
N ASP A 266 -32.61 -1.71 0.16
CA ASP A 266 -32.66 -2.70 1.22
C ASP A 266 -31.28 -2.91 1.87
N ILE A 267 -30.20 -2.91 1.08
CA ILE A 267 -28.82 -2.95 1.58
C ILE A 267 -28.52 -1.69 2.40
N ASP A 268 -28.87 -0.50 1.89
CA ASP A 268 -28.62 0.78 2.57
C ASP A 268 -29.33 0.85 3.94
N ALA A 269 -30.46 0.17 4.08
CA ALA A 269 -31.19 0.07 5.33
C ALA A 269 -30.38 -0.61 6.46
N LYS A 270 -29.29 -1.33 6.16
CA LYS A 270 -28.34 -1.88 7.16
C LYS A 270 -27.89 -0.81 8.16
N SER A 271 -27.61 0.40 7.65
CA SER A 271 -27.14 1.53 8.46
C SER A 271 -28.16 2.05 9.47
N SER A 272 -29.44 1.70 9.30
CA SER A 272 -30.52 2.10 10.20
C SER A 272 -30.63 1.21 11.45
N VAL A 273 -30.02 0.01 11.43
CA VAL A 273 -30.01 -0.93 12.56
C VAL A 273 -28.74 -0.75 13.38
N THR A 274 -28.88 -0.45 14.66
CA THR A 274 -27.74 -0.26 15.56
C THR A 274 -27.40 -1.57 16.26
N VAL A 275 -26.22 -2.13 15.98
CA VAL A 275 -25.70 -3.30 16.72
C VAL A 275 -25.34 -2.87 18.15
N PRO A 276 -25.93 -3.46 19.20
CA PRO A 276 -25.66 -3.05 20.57
C PRO A 276 -24.26 -3.44 21.02
N THR A 277 -23.64 -2.61 21.86
CA THR A 277 -22.35 -2.93 22.49
C THR A 277 -22.55 -3.44 23.91
N MET A 278 -22.01 -4.62 24.23
CA MET A 278 -22.05 -5.13 25.61
C MET A 278 -20.90 -4.58 26.45
N GLY A 279 -21.25 -3.77 27.45
CA GLY A 279 -20.31 -3.30 28.47
C GLY A 279 -19.90 -4.37 29.50
N ASP A 280 -19.40 -3.91 30.64
CA ASP A 280 -19.10 -4.77 31.78
C ASP A 280 -20.39 -5.25 32.45
N ILE A 281 -20.57 -6.57 32.52
CA ILE A 281 -21.70 -7.22 33.18
C ILE A 281 -21.20 -7.86 34.48
N ALA A 282 -21.26 -7.09 35.57
CA ALA A 282 -20.86 -7.54 36.91
C ALA A 282 -22.05 -7.62 37.89
N SER A 283 -23.22 -7.12 37.49
CA SER A 283 -24.40 -7.04 38.34
C SER A 283 -25.67 -7.36 37.56
N ARG A 284 -26.73 -7.73 38.27
CA ARG A 284 -28.03 -8.05 37.67
C ARG A 284 -28.62 -6.88 36.84
N PRO A 285 -28.62 -5.61 37.29
CA PRO A 285 -29.13 -4.51 36.47
C PRO A 285 -28.37 -4.33 35.13
N GLN A 286 -27.07 -4.62 35.12
CA GLN A 286 -26.27 -4.58 33.88
C GLN A 286 -26.65 -5.73 32.94
N LEU A 287 -26.97 -6.91 33.50
CA LEU A 287 -27.46 -8.05 32.72
C LEU A 287 -28.87 -7.78 32.15
N GLU A 288 -29.76 -7.15 32.93
CA GLU A 288 -31.10 -6.72 32.49
C GLU A 288 -31.01 -5.72 31.34
N SER A 289 -30.11 -4.73 31.43
CA SER A 289 -29.84 -3.80 30.33
C SER A 289 -29.34 -4.53 29.08
N ALA A 290 -28.34 -5.42 29.22
CA ALA A 290 -27.77 -6.16 28.10
C ALA A 290 -28.81 -7.07 27.40
N ALA A 291 -29.72 -7.67 28.17
CA ALA A 291 -30.82 -8.46 27.62
C ALA A 291 -31.86 -7.60 26.90
N GLY A 292 -32.17 -6.41 27.43
CA GLY A 292 -33.04 -5.44 26.76
C GLY A 292 -32.45 -4.93 25.44
N ASP A 293 -31.16 -4.62 25.43
CA ASP A 293 -30.45 -4.19 24.21
C ASP A 293 -30.44 -5.29 23.14
N LEU A 294 -30.20 -6.55 23.53
CA LEU A 294 -30.30 -7.70 22.64
C LEU A 294 -31.73 -7.88 22.10
N TYR A 295 -32.73 -7.80 22.98
CA TYR A 295 -34.13 -7.91 22.60
C TYR A 295 -34.52 -6.85 21.56
N GLN A 296 -34.08 -5.61 21.77
CA GLN A 296 -34.30 -4.53 20.83
C GLN A 296 -33.63 -4.84 19.49
N PHE A 297 -32.40 -5.36 19.48
CA PHE A 297 -31.72 -5.74 18.23
C PHE A 297 -32.44 -6.88 17.49
N PHE A 298 -32.95 -7.88 18.20
CA PHE A 298 -33.83 -8.91 17.60
C PHE A 298 -35.08 -8.29 16.98
N GLN A 299 -35.73 -7.37 17.69
CA GLN A 299 -36.93 -6.67 17.19
C GLN A 299 -36.62 -5.84 15.95
N ASP A 300 -35.56 -5.03 15.99
CA ASP A 300 -35.17 -4.16 14.88
C ASP A 300 -34.85 -4.98 13.63
N PHE A 301 -34.18 -6.13 13.79
CA PHE A 301 -33.95 -7.06 12.69
C PHE A 301 -35.25 -7.71 12.20
N PHE A 302 -36.12 -8.19 13.09
CA PHE A 302 -37.39 -8.84 12.73
C PHE A 302 -38.39 -7.87 12.07
N ALA A 303 -38.32 -6.58 12.41
CA ALA A 303 -39.19 -5.53 11.90
C ALA A 303 -38.71 -4.92 10.57
N LEU A 304 -37.62 -5.43 9.98
CA LEU A 304 -37.14 -4.97 8.68
C LEU A 304 -38.22 -5.10 7.60
N THR A 305 -38.30 -4.09 6.74
CA THR A 305 -39.22 -4.05 5.60
C THR A 305 -38.42 -3.84 4.33
N PHE A 306 -38.82 -4.51 3.25
CA PHE A 306 -38.04 -4.54 2.01
C PHE A 306 -38.78 -3.88 0.84
N ALA A 307 -38.06 -3.04 0.11
CA ALA A 307 -38.48 -2.51 -1.19
C ALA A 307 -38.49 -3.62 -2.25
N ASP A 308 -37.54 -4.55 -2.18
CA ASP A 308 -37.47 -5.72 -3.04
C ASP A 308 -38.29 -6.89 -2.48
N ASN A 309 -39.55 -6.96 -2.93
CA ASN A 309 -40.54 -7.93 -2.48
C ASN A 309 -41.00 -8.91 -3.58
N GLY A 310 -40.11 -9.21 -4.53
CA GLY A 310 -40.30 -10.27 -5.53
C GLY A 310 -40.45 -11.67 -4.91
N ALA A 311 -40.76 -12.69 -5.73
CA ALA A 311 -41.21 -13.97 -5.21
C ALA A 311 -40.11 -14.98 -4.84
N THR A 312 -38.95 -14.99 -5.50
CA THR A 312 -37.99 -16.12 -5.38
C THR A 312 -36.54 -15.72 -5.13
N ASP A 313 -36.14 -14.50 -5.48
CA ASP A 313 -34.76 -14.00 -5.47
C ASP A 313 -34.70 -12.57 -4.93
N SER A 314 -35.60 -12.23 -3.99
CA SER A 314 -35.78 -10.90 -3.43
C SER A 314 -35.29 -10.79 -1.99
N ALA A 315 -34.98 -9.58 -1.53
CA ALA A 315 -34.63 -9.34 -0.13
C ALA A 315 -35.69 -9.88 0.84
N SER A 316 -36.98 -9.70 0.53
CA SER A 316 -38.07 -10.23 1.34
C SER A 316 -38.09 -11.76 1.40
N ALA A 317 -37.78 -12.44 0.30
CA ALA A 317 -37.75 -13.91 0.24
C ALA A 317 -36.54 -14.46 1.01
N THR A 318 -35.36 -13.87 0.81
CA THR A 318 -34.13 -14.19 1.55
C THR A 318 -34.35 -13.99 3.05
N PHE A 319 -34.87 -12.84 3.47
CA PHE A 319 -35.14 -12.55 4.87
C PHE A 319 -36.11 -13.55 5.50
N SER A 320 -37.16 -13.94 4.78
CA SER A 320 -38.13 -14.94 5.25
C SER A 320 -37.47 -16.28 5.59
N SER A 321 -36.41 -16.68 4.88
CA SER A 321 -35.65 -17.90 5.19
C SER A 321 -34.78 -17.78 6.45
N TYR A 322 -34.34 -16.56 6.79
CA TYR A 322 -33.57 -16.31 8.01
C TYR A 322 -34.46 -16.37 9.25
N VAL A 323 -35.69 -15.83 9.16
CA VAL A 323 -36.62 -15.68 10.28
C VAL A 323 -37.72 -16.76 10.34
N GLU A 324 -37.60 -17.81 9.54
CA GLU A 324 -38.58 -18.90 9.56
C GLU A 324 -38.59 -19.67 10.88
N ALA A 325 -39.70 -20.37 11.14
CA ALA A 325 -39.79 -21.25 12.28
C ALA A 325 -38.68 -22.31 12.21
N ASP A 326 -37.99 -22.47 13.34
CA ASP A 326 -36.82 -23.35 13.53
C ASP A 326 -35.54 -22.94 12.78
N GLY A 327 -35.55 -21.81 12.06
CA GLY A 327 -34.36 -21.20 11.47
C GLY A 327 -33.37 -20.62 12.50
N ASP A 328 -32.19 -20.21 12.05
CA ASP A 328 -31.11 -19.73 12.93
C ASP A 328 -31.53 -18.52 13.78
N PHE A 329 -32.27 -17.56 13.21
CA PHE A 329 -32.83 -16.43 13.96
C PHE A 329 -33.75 -16.91 15.08
N HIS A 330 -34.69 -17.81 14.76
CA HIS A 330 -35.63 -18.33 15.74
C HIS A 330 -34.90 -19.06 16.87
N GLN A 331 -33.90 -19.89 16.56
CA GLN A 331 -33.11 -20.60 17.57
C GLN A 331 -32.34 -19.65 18.50
N LEU A 332 -31.71 -18.60 17.95
CA LEU A 332 -31.03 -17.59 18.76
C LEU A 332 -32.02 -16.79 19.62
N LEU A 333 -33.20 -16.47 19.09
CA LEU A 333 -34.25 -15.78 19.81
C LEU A 333 -34.86 -16.66 20.91
N THR A 334 -35.02 -17.96 20.68
CA THR A 334 -35.39 -18.95 21.71
C THR A 334 -34.33 -18.99 22.80
N LEU A 335 -33.04 -18.92 22.47
CA LEU A 335 -31.98 -18.85 23.48
C LEU A 335 -32.09 -17.58 24.33
N LEU A 336 -32.38 -16.42 23.74
CA LEU A 336 -32.67 -15.20 24.50
C LEU A 336 -33.90 -15.37 25.39
N PHE A 337 -34.96 -15.99 24.88
CA PHE A 337 -36.18 -16.29 25.63
C PHE A 337 -35.90 -17.20 26.82
N ASP A 338 -35.12 -18.25 26.65
CA ASP A 338 -34.69 -19.15 27.73
C ASP A 338 -33.77 -18.42 28.72
N TYR A 339 -32.93 -17.51 28.23
CA TYR A 339 -32.14 -16.59 29.04
C TYR A 339 -32.96 -15.44 29.63
N ASN A 340 -34.26 -15.36 29.38
CA ASN A 340 -35.15 -14.45 30.08
C ASN A 340 -35.79 -15.13 31.30
N HIS A 341 -35.83 -16.46 31.30
CA HIS A 341 -36.59 -17.29 32.22
C HIS A 341 -35.63 -18.18 33.05
N PHE A 342 -35.35 -17.79 34.31
CA PHE A 342 -34.44 -18.51 35.21
C PHE A 342 -35.12 -19.00 36.50
N SER A 343 -34.54 -20.03 37.14
CA SER A 343 -34.97 -20.51 38.46
C SER A 343 -34.49 -19.59 39.59
N GLN A 344 -35.35 -19.31 40.57
CA GLN A 344 -34.98 -18.56 41.78
C GLN A 344 -34.26 -19.41 42.85
N SER A 345 -34.09 -20.72 42.62
CA SER A 345 -33.54 -21.63 43.63
C SER A 345 -32.07 -21.97 43.37
N ALA A 346 -31.17 -21.57 44.28
CA ALA A 346 -29.77 -21.93 44.19
C ALA A 346 -29.58 -23.47 44.30
N ASN A 347 -29.04 -24.10 43.25
CA ASN A 347 -28.76 -25.55 43.19
C ASN A 347 -29.94 -26.43 43.64
N SER A 348 -31.10 -26.26 43.02
CA SER A 348 -32.23 -27.15 43.25
C SER A 348 -32.81 -27.62 41.93
N ASP A 349 -33.04 -28.94 41.84
CA ASP A 349 -33.76 -29.61 40.75
C ASP A 349 -35.29 -29.36 40.84
N ALA A 350 -35.72 -28.34 41.59
CA ALA A 350 -37.12 -27.98 41.76
C ALA A 350 -37.44 -26.75 40.88
N PRO A 351 -38.54 -26.81 40.10
CA PRO A 351 -38.95 -25.70 39.28
C PRO A 351 -39.27 -24.50 40.15
N SER A 352 -38.90 -23.29 39.70
CA SER A 352 -39.45 -22.07 40.29
C SER A 352 -40.98 -22.25 40.24
N PRO A 353 -41.70 -22.20 41.38
CA PRO A 353 -43.12 -22.59 41.41
C PRO A 353 -43.99 -21.78 40.44
N THR A 354 -43.47 -20.62 40.02
CA THR A 354 -43.99 -19.69 39.04
C THR A 354 -42.78 -18.87 38.52
N TRP A 355 -42.70 -18.61 37.21
CA TRP A 355 -41.64 -17.83 36.53
C TRP A 355 -41.69 -16.33 36.88
N ASP A 356 -41.78 -15.96 38.16
CA ASP A 356 -42.30 -14.68 38.63
C ASP A 356 -41.40 -13.44 38.41
N ALA A 357 -40.20 -13.58 37.86
CA ALA A 357 -39.28 -12.45 37.66
C ALA A 357 -38.41 -12.63 36.41
N PRO A 358 -38.98 -12.48 35.20
CA PRO A 358 -38.21 -12.49 33.97
C PRO A 358 -37.15 -11.38 34.00
N LEU A 359 -36.05 -11.59 33.30
CA LEU A 359 -34.97 -10.62 33.18
C LEU A 359 -35.46 -9.32 32.49
N ILE A 360 -36.34 -9.46 31.50
CA ILE A 360 -37.04 -8.39 30.77
C ILE A 360 -38.54 -8.71 30.65
N GLY A 361 -39.38 -7.67 30.71
CA GLY A 361 -40.85 -7.81 30.70
C GLY A 361 -41.49 -7.87 29.32
N ASN A 362 -40.72 -8.12 28.26
CA ASN A 362 -41.20 -8.12 26.88
C ASN A 362 -41.97 -9.40 26.51
N ASP A 363 -42.90 -9.29 25.56
CA ASP A 363 -43.75 -10.40 25.10
C ASP A 363 -43.28 -10.94 23.75
N PHE A 364 -42.46 -11.98 23.80
CA PHE A 364 -41.85 -12.58 22.61
C PHE A 364 -42.88 -13.17 21.64
N ASN A 365 -43.99 -13.74 22.13
CA ASN A 365 -44.99 -14.34 21.24
C ASN A 365 -45.79 -13.26 20.48
N THR A 366 -45.97 -12.08 21.08
CA THR A 366 -46.64 -10.96 20.42
C THR A 366 -45.67 -10.22 19.49
N ASP A 367 -44.47 -9.92 19.95
CA ASP A 367 -43.51 -9.07 19.23
C ASP A 367 -42.84 -9.81 18.05
N PHE A 368 -42.77 -11.15 18.09
CA PHE A 368 -42.19 -11.99 17.03
C PHE A 368 -43.20 -12.94 16.38
N ALA A 369 -44.49 -12.59 16.38
CA ALA A 369 -45.49 -13.37 15.67
C ALA A 369 -45.08 -13.53 14.19
N PRO A 370 -45.02 -14.76 13.64
CA PRO A 370 -45.73 -15.98 14.09
C PRO A 370 -44.91 -17.03 14.86
N LEU A 371 -43.71 -16.69 15.36
CA LEU A 371 -42.86 -17.64 16.10
C LEU A 371 -43.50 -18.06 17.43
N THR A 372 -43.22 -19.29 17.88
CA THR A 372 -43.81 -19.84 19.10
C THR A 372 -42.74 -20.14 20.14
N PHE A 373 -42.89 -19.54 21.32
CA PHE A 373 -41.97 -19.75 22.43
C PHE A 373 -42.65 -20.57 23.53
N ALA A 374 -42.04 -21.71 23.86
CA ALA A 374 -42.46 -22.55 24.97
C ALA A 374 -41.41 -22.46 26.08
N ALA A 375 -41.85 -22.21 27.31
CA ALA A 375 -40.95 -22.23 28.46
C ALA A 375 -40.25 -23.60 28.57
N PRO A 376 -38.93 -23.65 28.83
CA PRO A 376 -38.19 -24.88 29.02
C PRO A 376 -38.82 -25.79 30.09
N ALA A 377 -38.82 -27.10 29.83
CA ALA A 377 -39.38 -28.09 30.76
C ALA A 377 -38.40 -28.52 31.88
N THR A 378 -37.13 -28.08 31.82
CA THR A 378 -36.05 -28.45 32.74
C THR A 378 -35.28 -27.23 33.27
N ASP A 379 -34.92 -27.28 34.55
CA ASP A 379 -34.50 -26.14 35.38
C ASP A 379 -33.02 -25.69 35.25
N ASP A 380 -32.38 -25.94 34.11
CA ASP A 380 -30.91 -25.88 34.01
C ASP A 380 -30.32 -24.45 33.94
N ASN A 381 -31.13 -23.40 34.05
CA ASN A 381 -30.66 -22.01 33.93
C ASN A 381 -30.68 -21.28 35.28
N ASN A 382 -29.52 -21.26 35.95
CA ASN A 382 -29.36 -20.83 37.34
C ASN A 382 -28.66 -19.45 37.46
N ILE A 383 -29.37 -18.34 37.24
CA ILE A 383 -28.86 -16.97 37.43
C ILE A 383 -29.53 -16.29 38.63
N PHE A 384 -29.10 -16.63 39.86
CA PHE A 384 -29.58 -15.98 41.08
C PHE A 384 -28.85 -14.66 41.41
N GLN A 385 -29.45 -13.86 42.30
CA GLN A 385 -29.17 -12.47 42.72
C GLN A 385 -27.73 -12.09 43.14
N ALA A 386 -26.73 -12.95 42.99
CA ALA A 386 -25.34 -12.68 43.36
C ALA A 386 -24.53 -12.07 42.19
N THR A 387 -23.63 -11.14 42.50
CA THR A 387 -22.64 -10.53 41.60
C THR A 387 -21.84 -11.57 40.79
N GLN A 388 -21.56 -12.74 41.36
CA GLN A 388 -20.83 -13.83 40.67
C GLN A 388 -21.62 -14.49 39.53
N THR A 389 -22.95 -14.53 39.60
CA THR A 389 -23.78 -15.21 38.59
C THR A 389 -23.97 -14.36 37.35
N ALA A 390 -24.16 -13.04 37.50
CA ALA A 390 -24.19 -12.11 36.37
C ALA A 390 -22.86 -12.11 35.59
N ALA A 391 -21.73 -12.13 36.32
CA ALA A 391 -20.41 -12.25 35.72
C ALA A 391 -20.20 -13.60 35.00
N SER A 392 -20.78 -14.69 35.52
CA SER A 392 -20.73 -16.02 34.89
C SER A 392 -21.65 -16.15 33.67
N ALA A 393 -22.70 -15.34 33.60
CA ALA A 393 -23.65 -15.30 32.48
C ALA A 393 -23.17 -14.45 31.31
N ALA A 394 -22.34 -13.44 31.60
CA ALA A 394 -21.83 -12.48 30.63
C ALA A 394 -21.24 -13.13 29.36
N PRO A 395 -20.45 -14.22 29.42
CA PRO A 395 -19.93 -14.88 28.21
C PRO A 395 -21.02 -15.42 27.28
N TYR A 396 -22.17 -15.88 27.81
CA TYR A 396 -23.25 -16.43 27.01
C TYR A 396 -24.03 -15.34 26.26
N PHE A 397 -24.34 -14.23 26.94
CA PHE A 397 -24.96 -13.06 26.29
C PHE A 397 -24.03 -12.48 25.23
N ARG A 398 -22.72 -12.39 25.52
CA ARG A 398 -21.71 -11.95 24.53
C ARG A 398 -21.65 -12.88 23.32
N ALA A 399 -21.71 -14.20 23.54
CA ALA A 399 -21.74 -15.18 22.45
C ALA A 399 -23.04 -15.09 21.63
N LEU A 400 -24.18 -14.89 22.28
CA LEU A 400 -25.47 -14.69 21.61
C LEU A 400 -25.46 -13.42 20.74
N LEU A 401 -24.95 -12.30 21.26
CA LEU A 401 -24.76 -11.08 20.47
C LEU A 401 -23.82 -11.29 19.28
N ALA A 402 -22.70 -11.97 19.49
CA ALA A 402 -21.75 -12.26 18.41
C ALA A 402 -22.40 -13.10 17.30
N ASN A 403 -23.17 -14.14 17.66
CA ASN A 403 -23.87 -14.99 16.71
C ASN A 403 -25.00 -14.26 15.99
N LEU A 404 -25.79 -13.44 16.69
CA LEU A 404 -26.84 -12.63 16.05
C LEU A 404 -26.24 -11.58 15.12
N THR A 405 -25.13 -10.95 15.51
CA THR A 405 -24.39 -10.00 14.65
C THR A 405 -23.84 -10.70 13.40
N ALA A 406 -23.34 -11.92 13.55
CA ALA A 406 -22.88 -12.72 12.41
C ALA A 406 -24.05 -13.10 11.48
N LEU A 407 -25.21 -13.49 12.01
CA LEU A 407 -26.41 -13.78 11.24
C LEU A 407 -26.91 -12.53 10.49
N PHE A 408 -26.98 -11.39 11.18
CA PHE A 408 -27.33 -10.09 10.61
C PHE A 408 -26.40 -9.73 9.45
N ASN A 409 -25.09 -9.83 9.64
CA ASN A 409 -24.12 -9.56 8.57
C ASN A 409 -24.27 -10.54 7.41
N SER A 410 -24.44 -11.83 7.68
CA SER A 410 -24.63 -12.85 6.64
C SER A 410 -25.86 -12.58 5.76
N PHE A 411 -26.96 -12.07 6.35
CA PHE A 411 -28.14 -11.68 5.58
C PHE A 411 -27.82 -10.55 4.59
N TYR A 412 -27.13 -9.50 5.04
CA TYR A 412 -26.73 -8.40 4.16
C TYR A 412 -25.67 -8.80 3.12
N ASP A 413 -24.75 -9.70 3.47
CA ASP A 413 -23.79 -10.27 2.51
C ASP A 413 -24.52 -11.02 1.37
N GLU A 414 -25.64 -11.68 1.68
CA GLU A 414 -26.49 -12.33 0.67
C GLU A 414 -27.26 -11.32 -0.18
N LEU A 415 -27.74 -10.21 0.39
CA LEU A 415 -28.34 -9.11 -0.39
C LEU A 415 -27.33 -8.48 -1.36
N GLU A 416 -26.09 -8.26 -0.91
CA GLU A 416 -24.99 -7.79 -1.76
C GLU A 416 -24.69 -8.78 -2.91
N ALA A 417 -24.75 -10.08 -2.65
CA ALA A 417 -24.61 -11.10 -3.69
C ALA A 417 -25.74 -11.02 -4.74
N ILE A 418 -26.99 -10.81 -4.31
CA ILE A 418 -28.14 -10.62 -5.21
C ILE A 418 -27.99 -9.34 -6.04
N TYR A 419 -27.54 -8.24 -5.42
CA TYR A 419 -27.23 -6.99 -6.14
C TYR A 419 -26.19 -7.23 -7.25
N ASN A 420 -25.11 -7.95 -6.94
CA ASN A 420 -24.06 -8.29 -7.92
C ASN A 420 -24.62 -9.17 -9.06
N GLU A 421 -25.44 -10.18 -8.75
CA GLU A 421 -26.08 -11.02 -9.79
C GLU A 421 -26.98 -10.20 -10.74
N ARG A 422 -27.71 -9.22 -10.20
CA ARG A 422 -28.60 -8.36 -10.99
C ARG A 422 -27.83 -7.38 -11.88
N THR A 423 -26.75 -6.79 -11.36
CA THR A 423 -25.88 -5.92 -12.16
C THR A 423 -25.13 -6.71 -13.25
N ASP A 424 -24.72 -7.95 -12.97
CA ASP A 424 -24.18 -8.88 -13.98
C ASP A 424 -25.23 -9.24 -15.04
N THR A 425 -26.47 -9.50 -14.63
CA THR A 425 -27.58 -9.75 -15.56
C THR A 425 -27.83 -8.52 -16.44
N LEU A 426 -27.75 -7.31 -15.90
CA LEU A 426 -27.82 -6.08 -16.68
C LEU A 426 -26.68 -5.99 -17.69
N PHE A 427 -25.44 -6.30 -17.30
CA PHE A 427 -24.29 -6.36 -18.21
C PHE A 427 -24.49 -7.37 -19.35
N GLN A 428 -25.09 -8.52 -19.07
CA GLN A 428 -25.30 -9.55 -20.09
C GLN A 428 -26.41 -9.20 -21.07
N THR A 429 -27.45 -8.49 -20.61
CA THR A 429 -28.69 -8.29 -21.37
C THR A 429 -28.83 -6.90 -21.99
N ASP A 430 -28.30 -5.85 -21.35
CA ASP A 430 -28.45 -4.48 -21.81
C ASP A 430 -27.27 -4.03 -22.70
N PRO A 431 -27.50 -3.72 -23.99
CA PRO A 431 -26.43 -3.37 -24.91
C PRO A 431 -25.76 -2.02 -24.61
N VAL A 432 -26.47 -1.07 -23.99
CA VAL A 432 -25.93 0.26 -23.69
C VAL A 432 -25.01 0.18 -22.48
N TYR A 433 -25.49 -0.42 -21.38
CA TYR A 433 -24.69 -0.66 -20.18
C TYR A 433 -23.47 -1.52 -20.50
N LYS A 434 -23.65 -2.63 -21.24
CA LYS A 434 -22.55 -3.46 -21.74
C LYS A 434 -21.54 -2.66 -22.57
N GLY A 435 -22.02 -1.78 -23.45
CA GLY A 435 -21.17 -0.91 -24.28
C GLY A 435 -20.31 0.02 -23.43
N ILE A 436 -20.90 0.61 -22.39
CA ILE A 436 -20.23 1.47 -21.41
C ILE A 436 -19.15 0.69 -20.63
N VAL A 437 -19.52 -0.43 -20.00
CA VAL A 437 -18.58 -1.27 -19.23
C VAL A 437 -17.39 -1.70 -20.09
N ASN A 438 -17.65 -2.15 -21.32
CA ASN A 438 -16.57 -2.56 -22.23
C ASN A 438 -15.67 -1.38 -22.62
N ALA A 439 -16.24 -0.20 -22.90
CA ALA A 439 -15.46 0.98 -23.27
C ALA A 439 -14.56 1.45 -22.11
N ILE A 440 -15.08 1.43 -20.88
CA ILE A 440 -14.31 1.66 -19.65
C ILE A 440 -13.18 0.64 -19.53
N GLY A 441 -13.47 -0.66 -19.71
CA GLY A 441 -12.47 -1.73 -19.65
C GLY A 441 -11.37 -1.65 -20.72
N GLN A 442 -11.57 -0.87 -21.79
CA GLN A 442 -10.51 -0.58 -22.77
C GLN A 442 -9.59 0.57 -22.35
N GLN A 443 -9.98 1.37 -21.36
CA GLN A 443 -9.12 2.38 -20.76
C GLN A 443 -8.15 1.73 -19.77
N GLY A 444 -7.03 2.39 -19.54
CA GLY A 444 -6.10 1.97 -18.50
C GLY A 444 -5.65 3.19 -17.72
N VAL A 445 -5.35 2.99 -16.43
CA VAL A 445 -4.93 4.09 -15.56
C VAL A 445 -3.67 4.73 -16.13
N VAL A 446 -3.66 6.05 -16.27
CA VAL A 446 -2.44 6.81 -16.60
C VAL A 446 -1.72 7.08 -15.29
N LEU A 447 -0.49 6.62 -15.17
CA LEU A 447 0.26 6.68 -13.91
C LEU A 447 1.60 7.39 -14.08
N PRO A 448 2.06 8.10 -13.03
CA PRO A 448 3.46 8.43 -12.88
C PRO A 448 4.35 7.17 -12.94
N PRO A 449 5.57 7.28 -13.48
CA PRO A 449 6.42 6.12 -13.69
C PRO A 449 7.09 5.57 -12.43
N SER A 450 7.17 6.33 -11.32
CA SER A 450 7.97 5.96 -10.14
C SER A 450 7.69 4.55 -9.61
N GLY A 451 6.42 4.14 -9.48
CA GLY A 451 6.03 2.80 -9.01
C GLY A 451 6.61 1.68 -9.86
N ALA A 452 6.47 1.79 -11.18
CA ALA A 452 7.06 0.83 -12.12
C ALA A 452 8.60 0.84 -12.10
N VAL A 453 9.18 2.04 -11.99
CA VAL A 453 10.64 2.24 -11.97
C VAL A 453 11.28 1.61 -10.74
N VAL A 454 10.71 1.80 -9.54
CA VAL A 454 11.26 1.18 -8.33
C VAL A 454 11.07 -0.34 -8.32
N GLY A 455 10.05 -0.85 -9.01
CA GLY A 455 9.91 -2.29 -9.28
C GLY A 455 11.06 -2.81 -10.13
N ILE A 456 11.40 -2.08 -11.20
CA ILE A 456 12.56 -2.40 -12.04
C ILE A 456 13.88 -2.26 -11.27
N TYR A 457 14.01 -1.30 -10.36
CA TYR A 457 15.19 -1.22 -9.50
C TYR A 457 15.34 -2.49 -8.66
N ALA A 458 14.28 -2.94 -7.99
CA ALA A 458 14.28 -4.18 -7.22
C ALA A 458 14.62 -5.40 -8.10
N MET A 459 13.98 -5.52 -9.25
CA MET A 459 14.24 -6.61 -10.19
C MET A 459 15.70 -6.61 -10.68
N VAL A 460 16.26 -5.46 -11.04
CA VAL A 460 17.63 -5.36 -11.55
C VAL A 460 18.64 -5.63 -10.45
N ASP A 461 18.43 -5.11 -9.26
CA ASP A 461 19.29 -5.33 -8.10
C ASP A 461 19.35 -6.82 -7.75
N ASN A 462 18.20 -7.50 -7.69
CA ASN A 462 18.11 -8.93 -7.38
C ASN A 462 18.81 -9.80 -8.44
N ASN A 463 18.70 -9.43 -9.72
CA ASN A 463 19.23 -10.25 -10.81
C ASN A 463 20.68 -9.94 -11.18
N ARG A 464 21.13 -8.69 -11.01
CA ARG A 464 22.39 -8.17 -11.59
C ARG A 464 23.22 -7.34 -10.61
N GLY A 465 22.72 -7.09 -9.40
CA GLY A 465 23.35 -6.23 -8.40
C GLY A 465 23.09 -4.74 -8.62
N VAL A 466 23.11 -3.98 -7.53
CA VAL A 466 22.80 -2.54 -7.48
C VAL A 466 23.73 -1.65 -8.33
N TRP A 467 24.95 -2.14 -8.62
CA TRP A 467 25.92 -1.46 -9.49
C TRP A 467 25.53 -1.47 -10.97
N LYS A 468 24.50 -2.22 -11.35
CA LYS A 468 24.06 -2.29 -12.74
C LYS A 468 22.93 -1.30 -13.01
N ALA A 469 23.11 -0.47 -14.03
CA ALA A 469 22.11 0.52 -14.43
C ALA A 469 20.72 -0.10 -14.68
N PRO A 470 19.65 0.41 -14.06
CA PRO A 470 18.26 -0.01 -14.26
C PRO A 470 17.64 0.64 -15.52
N ALA A 471 18.39 0.60 -16.63
CA ALA A 471 17.98 1.12 -17.93
C ALA A 471 18.21 0.07 -19.01
N ASN A 472 17.56 0.27 -20.17
CA ASN A 472 17.37 -0.74 -21.21
C ASN A 472 16.65 -1.98 -20.65
N VAL A 473 15.60 -1.73 -19.86
CA VAL A 473 14.73 -2.74 -19.25
C VAL A 473 13.28 -2.39 -19.61
N SER A 474 12.52 -3.41 -20.03
CA SER A 474 11.12 -3.24 -20.42
C SER A 474 10.22 -3.07 -19.20
N ILE A 475 9.27 -2.15 -19.31
CA ILE A 475 8.17 -1.99 -18.36
C ILE A 475 7.04 -2.93 -18.79
N THR A 476 6.50 -3.67 -17.83
CA THR A 476 5.35 -4.57 -18.01
C THR A 476 4.05 -3.87 -17.65
N SER A 477 2.90 -4.41 -18.07
CA SER A 477 1.57 -3.85 -17.80
C SER A 477 1.36 -2.43 -18.34
N VAL A 478 1.99 -2.09 -19.47
CA VAL A 478 1.86 -0.80 -20.14
C VAL A 478 1.52 -0.95 -21.62
N LYS A 479 0.66 -0.07 -22.12
CA LYS A 479 0.40 0.13 -23.55
C LYS A 479 1.50 0.97 -24.21
N GLY A 480 2.08 1.90 -23.46
CA GLY A 480 3.08 2.84 -23.96
C GLY A 480 3.35 4.00 -22.98
N PRO A 481 4.33 4.85 -23.29
CA PRO A 481 4.45 6.14 -22.63
C PRO A 481 3.26 7.05 -22.99
N ALA A 482 2.89 7.97 -22.10
CA ALA A 482 1.83 8.95 -22.34
C ALA A 482 2.17 9.86 -23.53
N VAL A 483 3.44 10.28 -23.59
CA VAL A 483 4.05 11.08 -24.66
C VAL A 483 5.10 10.28 -25.43
N ASN A 484 5.19 10.46 -26.74
CA ASN A 484 6.24 9.84 -27.53
C ASN A 484 7.51 10.70 -27.53
N VAL A 485 8.55 10.25 -26.82
CA VAL A 485 9.86 10.93 -26.79
C VAL A 485 10.75 10.46 -27.94
N THR A 486 11.09 11.36 -28.87
CA THR A 486 12.02 11.08 -29.98
C THR A 486 13.48 11.08 -29.53
N HIS A 487 14.41 10.80 -30.44
CA HIS A 487 15.84 10.84 -30.12
C HIS A 487 16.30 12.27 -29.84
N GLU A 488 15.78 13.22 -30.62
CA GLU A 488 16.07 14.64 -30.55
C GLU A 488 15.52 15.24 -29.26
N ASP A 489 14.28 14.91 -28.89
CA ASP A 489 13.67 15.36 -27.63
C ASP A 489 14.46 14.87 -26.42
N GLN A 490 14.94 13.63 -26.46
CA GLN A 490 15.72 13.07 -25.35
C GLN A 490 17.04 13.82 -25.09
N ALA A 491 17.60 14.50 -26.09
CA ALA A 491 18.87 15.21 -25.94
C ALA A 491 18.78 16.29 -24.85
N SER A 492 17.67 17.04 -24.78
CA SER A 492 17.43 18.08 -23.77
C SER A 492 17.08 17.48 -22.39
N LEU A 493 16.59 16.24 -22.33
CA LEU A 493 16.30 15.54 -21.07
C LEU A 493 17.59 15.13 -20.33
N ASN A 494 18.61 14.70 -21.07
CA ASN A 494 19.85 14.16 -20.50
C ASN A 494 20.70 15.20 -19.76
N VAL A 495 20.81 16.43 -20.28
CA VAL A 495 21.52 17.54 -19.62
C VAL A 495 20.82 18.84 -19.94
N ASP A 496 20.34 19.51 -18.90
CA ASP A 496 19.94 20.90 -19.04
C ASP A 496 21.16 21.83 -19.14
N THR A 497 21.19 22.73 -20.12
CA THR A 497 22.33 23.65 -20.32
C THR A 497 22.42 24.75 -19.27
N VAL A 498 21.36 24.98 -18.49
CA VAL A 498 21.26 26.05 -17.49
C VAL A 498 21.32 25.48 -16.07
N ALA A 499 20.38 24.60 -15.72
CA ALA A 499 20.23 23.99 -14.41
C ALA A 499 21.18 22.80 -14.18
N GLY A 500 21.68 22.17 -15.24
CA GLY A 500 22.53 20.99 -15.18
C GLY A 500 21.88 19.72 -14.66
N LYS A 501 20.55 19.71 -14.56
CA LYS A 501 19.72 18.60 -14.06
C LYS A 501 19.36 17.63 -15.18
N SER A 502 19.36 16.34 -14.88
CA SER A 502 18.94 15.28 -15.81
C SER A 502 17.55 14.76 -15.48
N VAL A 503 16.81 14.37 -16.51
CA VAL A 503 15.58 13.58 -16.42
C VAL A 503 15.75 12.35 -17.31
N ASN A 504 15.34 11.19 -16.81
CA ASN A 504 15.49 9.93 -17.52
C ASN A 504 14.29 9.67 -18.43
N ALA A 505 14.54 9.43 -19.72
CA ALA A 505 13.48 9.16 -20.67
C ALA A 505 12.94 7.73 -20.53
N ILE A 506 11.63 7.57 -20.70
CA ILE A 506 10.95 6.30 -20.97
C ILE A 506 10.48 6.34 -22.42
N ARG A 507 10.83 5.31 -23.20
CA ARG A 507 10.63 5.33 -24.66
C ARG A 507 10.04 4.02 -25.18
N ALA A 508 9.14 4.13 -26.15
CA ALA A 508 8.65 3.00 -26.91
C ALA A 508 9.60 2.63 -28.05
N PHE A 509 9.93 1.35 -28.18
CA PHE A 509 10.74 0.81 -29.26
C PHE A 509 10.01 -0.34 -29.95
N THR A 510 9.92 -0.28 -31.27
CA THR A 510 9.35 -1.37 -32.08
C THR A 510 10.10 -2.68 -31.81
N GLY A 511 9.36 -3.72 -31.44
CA GLY A 511 9.90 -5.05 -31.13
C GLY A 511 10.54 -5.22 -29.75
N LYS A 512 10.66 -4.15 -28.94
CA LYS A 512 11.16 -4.22 -27.54
C LYS A 512 10.18 -3.69 -26.49
N GLY A 513 9.09 -3.06 -26.93
CA GLY A 513 8.11 -2.45 -26.03
C GLY A 513 8.58 -1.12 -25.43
N THR A 514 8.02 -0.76 -24.29
CA THR A 514 8.36 0.46 -23.54
C THR A 514 9.55 0.19 -22.62
N LEU A 515 10.63 0.94 -22.78
CA LEU A 515 11.87 0.76 -22.02
C LEU A 515 12.18 2.00 -21.16
N ILE A 516 12.71 1.77 -19.96
CA ILE A 516 13.47 2.82 -19.26
C ILE A 516 14.75 3.06 -20.05
N TRP A 517 14.97 4.30 -20.50
CA TRP A 517 16.04 4.67 -21.43
C TRP A 517 16.96 5.78 -20.88
N GLY A 518 17.14 5.82 -19.57
CA GLY A 518 18.09 6.68 -18.85
C GLY A 518 18.40 6.13 -17.46
N ALA A 519 19.60 6.41 -16.94
CA ALA A 519 20.04 5.98 -15.59
C ALA A 519 20.87 7.06 -14.87
N ARG A 520 20.56 8.33 -15.12
CA ARG A 520 21.21 9.47 -14.49
C ARG A 520 20.48 9.88 -13.20
N THR A 521 21.23 10.35 -12.22
CA THR A 521 20.67 11.10 -11.08
C THR A 521 20.29 12.50 -11.53
N LEU A 522 19.66 13.29 -10.67
CA LEU A 522 19.43 14.71 -10.96
C LEU A 522 20.73 15.50 -11.07
N ALA A 523 21.86 14.99 -10.55
CA ALA A 523 23.19 15.60 -10.68
C ALA A 523 23.83 15.28 -12.05
N GLY A 524 23.15 15.65 -13.13
CA GLY A 524 23.52 15.30 -14.51
C GLY A 524 24.91 15.75 -14.95
N ASN A 525 25.29 16.98 -14.54
CA ASN A 525 26.59 17.57 -14.85
C ASN A 525 27.71 17.20 -13.88
N ASP A 526 27.41 16.43 -12.83
CA ASP A 526 28.42 15.94 -11.90
C ASP A 526 29.27 14.86 -12.60
N ASN A 527 30.57 14.80 -12.31
CA ASN A 527 31.48 13.79 -12.89
C ASN A 527 31.61 12.55 -12.02
N GLU A 528 31.27 12.64 -10.74
CA GLU A 528 31.32 11.58 -9.75
C GLU A 528 29.95 10.92 -9.59
N TRP A 529 28.90 11.72 -9.41
CA TRP A 529 27.57 11.25 -8.99
C TRP A 529 26.50 11.23 -10.08
N ARG A 530 26.92 11.28 -11.36
CA ARG A 530 26.00 11.33 -12.51
C ARG A 530 25.01 10.17 -12.58
N TYR A 531 25.41 8.98 -12.15
CA TYR A 531 24.68 7.74 -12.45
C TYR A 531 24.02 7.13 -11.22
N VAL A 532 22.74 6.76 -11.37
CA VAL A 532 21.94 6.05 -10.37
C VAL A 532 22.67 4.83 -9.79
N PRO A 533 23.17 3.87 -10.59
CA PRO A 533 23.84 2.68 -10.04
C PRO A 533 25.08 3.02 -9.21
N VAL A 534 25.79 4.10 -9.55
CA VAL A 534 26.98 4.53 -8.79
C VAL A 534 26.55 5.05 -7.43
N ARG A 535 25.60 6.00 -7.36
CA ARG A 535 25.14 6.52 -6.06
C ARG A 535 24.51 5.44 -5.19
N ARG A 536 23.63 4.60 -5.76
CA ARG A 536 22.94 3.55 -5.00
C ARG A 536 23.90 2.47 -4.49
N PHE A 537 24.95 2.13 -5.26
CA PHE A 537 26.00 1.25 -4.77
C PHE A 537 26.75 1.85 -3.57
N PHE A 538 27.09 3.14 -3.63
CA PHE A 538 27.71 3.82 -2.48
C PHE A 538 26.79 3.82 -1.25
N ASN A 539 25.49 4.11 -1.39
CA ASN A 539 24.53 4.04 -0.27
C ASN A 539 24.54 2.63 0.37
N MET A 540 24.48 1.57 -0.44
CA MET A 540 24.49 0.19 0.06
C MET A 540 25.79 -0.12 0.83
N VAL A 541 26.95 0.26 0.28
CA VAL A 541 28.24 -0.01 0.94
C VAL A 541 28.40 0.80 2.21
N GLU A 542 28.06 2.10 2.18
CA GLU A 542 28.10 3.00 3.33
C GLU A 542 27.26 2.43 4.49
N GLU A 543 26.03 2.01 4.22
CA GLU A 543 25.13 1.48 5.25
C GLU A 543 25.54 0.08 5.73
N SER A 544 25.96 -0.81 4.82
CA SER A 544 26.47 -2.14 5.20
C SER A 544 27.70 -2.04 6.11
N VAL A 545 28.66 -1.18 5.76
CA VAL A 545 29.89 -0.98 6.56
C VAL A 545 29.56 -0.31 7.89
N LYS A 546 28.64 0.68 7.92
CA LYS A 546 28.18 1.33 9.15
C LYS A 546 27.57 0.33 10.12
N LYS A 547 26.64 -0.53 9.68
CA LYS A 547 26.04 -1.58 10.51
C LYS A 547 27.07 -2.60 10.99
N ALA A 548 27.98 -3.04 10.12
CA ALA A 548 29.01 -4.02 10.49
C ALA A 548 30.04 -3.47 11.47
N THR A 549 30.37 -2.18 11.39
CA THR A 549 31.37 -1.54 12.26
C THR A 549 30.82 -1.17 13.64
N ALA A 550 29.49 -1.19 13.85
CA ALA A 550 28.86 -0.89 15.13
C ALA A 550 29.35 -1.79 16.29
N GLN A 551 29.71 -3.05 16.01
CA GLN A 551 30.24 -3.97 17.01
C GLN A 551 31.60 -3.56 17.61
N PHE A 552 32.32 -2.63 16.95
CA PHE A 552 33.61 -2.13 17.42
C PHE A 552 33.48 -0.85 18.26
N VAL A 553 32.26 -0.35 18.45
CA VAL A 553 32.03 0.78 19.36
C VAL A 553 32.34 0.31 20.79
N PHE A 554 33.15 1.09 21.50
CA PHE A 554 33.70 0.76 22.84
C PHE A 554 34.75 -0.35 22.89
N GLU A 555 35.21 -0.89 21.75
CA GLU A 555 36.42 -1.71 21.73
C GLU A 555 37.67 -0.85 21.96
N PRO A 556 38.79 -1.43 22.47
CA PRO A 556 40.04 -0.71 22.59
C PRO A 556 40.48 -0.10 21.25
N ASN A 557 40.71 1.22 21.23
CA ASN A 557 41.20 1.95 20.04
C ASN A 557 42.70 1.70 19.82
N ASP A 558 43.03 0.47 19.44
CA ASP A 558 44.40 -0.01 19.23
C ASP A 558 44.59 -0.66 17.86
N ALA A 559 45.86 -1.00 17.55
CA ALA A 559 46.24 -1.58 16.27
C ALA A 559 45.52 -2.91 15.95
N ASN A 560 45.12 -3.70 16.96
CA ASN A 560 44.41 -4.95 16.72
C ASN A 560 42.99 -4.68 16.22
N THR A 561 42.29 -3.72 16.82
CA THR A 561 40.95 -3.29 16.39
C THR A 561 40.99 -2.72 14.98
N TRP A 562 41.97 -1.87 14.68
CA TRP A 562 42.14 -1.29 13.34
C TRP A 562 42.34 -2.36 12.26
N VAL A 563 43.20 -3.35 12.52
CA VAL A 563 43.45 -4.45 11.58
C VAL A 563 42.20 -5.29 11.35
N LYS A 564 41.39 -5.55 12.39
CA LYS A 564 40.12 -6.29 12.25
C LYS A 564 39.13 -5.55 11.37
N ILE A 565 38.92 -4.25 11.61
CA ILE A 565 38.00 -3.42 10.82
C ILE A 565 38.47 -3.33 9.37
N ARG A 566 39.76 -3.06 9.15
CA ARG A 566 40.33 -3.00 7.80
C ARG A 566 40.09 -4.31 7.06
N ALA A 567 40.47 -5.45 7.65
CA ALA A 567 40.33 -6.75 7.02
C ALA A 567 38.86 -7.10 6.74
N MET A 568 37.94 -6.77 7.64
CA MET A 568 36.50 -6.97 7.44
C MET A 568 35.99 -6.19 6.21
N ILE A 569 36.34 -4.92 6.08
CA ILE A 569 35.89 -4.06 4.96
C ILE A 569 36.58 -4.48 3.65
N GLU A 570 37.89 -4.77 3.68
CA GLU A 570 38.63 -5.25 2.50
C GLU A 570 38.08 -6.57 1.97
N ASN A 571 37.71 -7.50 2.85
CA ASN A 571 37.07 -8.76 2.45
C ASN A 571 35.72 -8.51 1.77
N PHE A 572 34.90 -7.62 2.31
CA PHE A 572 33.61 -7.26 1.71
C PHE A 572 33.78 -6.64 0.31
N LEU A 573 34.64 -5.62 0.18
CA LEU A 573 34.89 -4.96 -1.10
C LEU A 573 35.56 -5.90 -2.12
N SER A 574 36.35 -6.87 -1.66
CA SER A 574 36.89 -7.92 -2.52
C SER A 574 35.80 -8.80 -3.12
N LEU A 575 34.74 -9.11 -2.36
CA LEU A 575 33.58 -9.85 -2.87
C LEU A 575 32.81 -9.02 -3.90
N GLN A 576 32.60 -7.73 -3.64
CA GLN A 576 31.96 -6.82 -4.59
C GLN A 576 32.77 -6.66 -5.89
N TRP A 577 34.10 -6.55 -5.79
CA TRP A 577 34.99 -6.52 -6.96
C TRP A 577 34.90 -7.82 -7.78
N ARG A 578 34.92 -8.99 -7.12
CA ARG A 578 34.76 -10.30 -7.78
C ARG A 578 33.39 -10.45 -8.46
N ALA A 579 32.35 -9.81 -7.91
CA ALA A 579 31.02 -9.76 -8.52
C ALA A 579 30.92 -8.78 -9.71
N GLY A 580 31.99 -8.01 -9.99
CA GLY A 580 32.05 -7.05 -11.09
C GLY A 580 31.47 -5.67 -10.75
N ALA A 581 31.24 -5.37 -9.47
CA ALA A 581 30.72 -4.07 -9.04
C ALA A 581 31.76 -2.94 -9.10
N LEU A 582 33.04 -3.30 -8.91
CA LEU A 582 34.17 -2.37 -8.88
C LEU A 582 35.07 -2.58 -10.11
N ALA A 583 35.51 -1.49 -10.71
CA ALA A 583 36.40 -1.45 -11.86
C ALA A 583 37.87 -1.54 -11.43
N GLY A 584 38.68 -2.28 -12.17
CA GLY A 584 40.12 -2.45 -11.91
C GLY A 584 40.55 -3.88 -12.20
N ALA A 585 41.76 -4.06 -12.73
CA ALA A 585 42.27 -5.39 -13.06
C ALA A 585 42.72 -6.18 -11.82
N LYS A 586 42.98 -5.47 -10.72
CA LYS A 586 43.36 -6.00 -9.41
C LYS A 586 42.66 -5.23 -8.28
N PRO A 587 42.49 -5.82 -7.08
CA PRO A 587 41.78 -5.17 -5.97
C PRO A 587 42.34 -3.80 -5.59
N GLU A 588 43.66 -3.60 -5.67
CA GLU A 588 44.32 -2.34 -5.28
C GLU A 588 44.06 -1.18 -6.25
N GLU A 589 43.57 -1.47 -7.46
CA GLU A 589 43.07 -0.47 -8.41
C GLU A 589 41.59 -0.17 -8.18
N ALA A 590 40.85 -1.13 -7.60
CA ALA A 590 39.40 -1.08 -7.45
C ALA A 590 38.95 -0.43 -6.15
N PHE A 591 39.68 -0.63 -5.05
CA PHE A 591 39.38 -0.01 -3.76
C PHE A 591 40.61 0.09 -2.87
N TYR A 592 40.49 0.91 -1.81
CA TYR A 592 41.45 0.93 -0.70
C TYR A 592 40.72 1.13 0.63
N VAL A 593 41.30 0.58 1.71
CA VAL A 593 40.85 0.82 3.08
C VAL A 593 42.07 1.21 3.92
N ARG A 594 42.04 2.38 4.55
CA ARG A 594 43.14 2.90 5.37
C ARG A 594 42.65 3.18 6.78
N VAL A 595 43.44 2.73 7.76
CA VAL A 595 43.18 2.96 9.19
C VAL A 595 44.48 2.77 9.96
N GLY A 596 44.90 3.79 10.72
CA GLY A 596 46.03 3.67 11.63
C GLY A 596 46.65 5.01 12.04
N LEU A 597 47.46 4.96 13.10
CA LEU A 597 48.26 6.10 13.58
C LEU A 597 49.29 6.52 12.53
N GLY A 598 49.28 7.81 12.16
CA GLY A 598 50.13 8.36 11.10
C GLY A 598 49.67 8.01 9.68
N GLN A 599 48.55 7.30 9.53
CA GLN A 599 47.90 7.03 8.25
C GLN A 599 46.61 7.85 8.10
N THR A 600 45.64 7.61 8.98
CA THR A 600 44.34 8.32 9.00
C THR A 600 44.08 9.04 10.32
N MET A 601 44.86 8.73 11.37
CA MET A 601 44.68 9.27 12.72
C MET A 601 45.98 9.87 13.25
N THR A 602 45.84 10.90 14.07
CA THR A 602 46.88 11.46 14.92
C THR A 602 46.85 10.83 16.31
N ALA A 603 47.90 11.07 17.12
CA ALA A 603 47.87 10.64 18.53
C ALA A 603 46.75 11.32 19.31
N GLN A 604 46.40 12.57 18.96
CA GLN A 604 45.32 13.30 19.60
C GLN A 604 43.95 12.69 19.28
N ASP A 605 43.73 12.21 18.05
CA ASP A 605 42.49 11.53 17.67
C ASP A 605 42.28 10.28 18.53
N ILE A 606 43.34 9.49 18.73
CA ILE A 606 43.28 8.29 19.59
C ILE A 606 42.97 8.68 21.05
N LEU A 607 43.62 9.70 21.59
CA LEU A 607 43.38 10.17 22.96
C LEU A 607 41.95 10.73 23.14
N ASN A 608 41.39 11.32 22.09
CA ASN A 608 40.01 11.81 22.06
C ASN A 608 39.00 10.68 21.77
N GLY A 609 39.45 9.46 21.52
CA GLY A 609 38.59 8.31 21.24
C GLY A 609 38.07 8.22 19.80
N TYR A 610 38.62 9.00 18.86
CA TYR A 610 38.27 8.93 17.45
C TYR A 610 39.02 7.83 16.71
N MET A 611 38.29 7.14 15.83
CA MET A 611 38.85 6.17 14.90
C MET A 611 38.42 6.53 13.47
N HIS A 612 39.35 7.01 12.65
CA HIS A 612 39.10 7.39 11.27
C HIS A 612 39.47 6.26 10.31
N VAL A 613 38.48 5.78 9.55
CA VAL A 613 38.66 4.79 8.48
C VAL A 613 38.38 5.47 7.15
N GLU A 614 39.36 5.48 6.25
CA GLU A 614 39.24 6.06 4.91
C GLU A 614 39.02 4.93 3.90
N ILE A 615 37.93 5.00 3.13
CA ILE A 615 37.54 3.98 2.15
C ILE A 615 37.36 4.66 0.79
N GLY A 616 38.07 4.18 -0.22
CA GLY A 616 37.87 4.60 -1.61
C GLY A 616 37.47 3.42 -2.47
N MET A 617 36.56 3.63 -3.44
CA MET A 617 36.08 2.59 -4.35
C MET A 617 35.82 3.14 -5.76
N ALA A 618 36.16 2.34 -6.77
CA ALA A 618 35.99 2.66 -8.18
C ALA A 618 34.80 1.88 -8.75
N VAL A 619 33.58 2.38 -8.59
CA VAL A 619 32.35 1.70 -9.05
C VAL A 619 32.26 1.71 -10.57
N VAL A 620 31.79 0.60 -11.16
CA VAL A 620 31.60 0.49 -12.61
C VAL A 620 30.56 1.50 -13.10
N ARG A 621 30.86 2.17 -14.22
CA ARG A 621 29.97 3.13 -14.88
C ARG A 621 29.28 2.49 -16.10
N PRO A 622 28.01 2.82 -16.39
CA PRO A 622 27.34 2.31 -17.57
C PRO A 622 27.92 2.91 -18.86
N ALA A 623 27.95 2.10 -19.92
CA ALA A 623 28.23 2.58 -21.27
C ALA A 623 26.96 3.22 -21.87
N GLU A 624 26.81 4.53 -21.69
CA GLU A 624 25.64 5.29 -22.16
C GLU A 624 25.68 5.57 -23.67
N PHE A 625 26.87 5.79 -24.23
CA PHE A 625 27.06 6.09 -25.66
C PHE A 625 27.98 5.07 -26.32
N ILE A 626 27.53 4.49 -27.44
CA ILE A 626 28.32 3.59 -28.29
C ILE A 626 28.49 4.26 -29.65
N ILE A 627 29.72 4.64 -29.99
CA ILE A 627 30.05 5.33 -31.26
C ILE A 627 30.76 4.34 -32.18
N LEU A 628 30.07 3.92 -33.25
CA LEU A 628 30.65 3.07 -34.29
C LEU A 628 31.36 3.94 -35.34
N LYS A 629 32.67 3.81 -35.46
CA LYS A 629 33.48 4.52 -36.45
C LYS A 629 33.86 3.56 -37.58
N PHE A 630 33.23 3.72 -38.74
CA PHE A 630 33.55 2.95 -39.93
C PHE A 630 34.62 3.66 -40.75
N SER A 631 35.64 2.93 -41.18
CA SER A 631 36.61 3.38 -42.19
C SER A 631 36.66 2.39 -43.34
N HIS A 632 36.72 2.90 -44.56
CA HIS A 632 36.95 2.07 -45.73
C HIS A 632 38.45 1.75 -45.80
N LYS A 633 38.81 0.49 -45.50
CA LYS A 633 40.18 0.01 -45.67
C LYS A 633 40.38 -0.37 -47.14
N MET A 634 41.31 0.31 -47.82
CA MET A 634 41.69 -0.08 -49.18
C MET A 634 42.34 -1.46 -49.19
N GLN A 635 42.07 -2.24 -50.23
CA GLN A 635 42.62 -3.57 -50.40
C GLN A 635 44.15 -3.49 -50.49
N GLU A 636 44.85 -4.12 -49.56
CA GLU A 636 46.32 -4.09 -49.46
C GLU A 636 47.01 -5.16 -50.33
N SER A 637 46.23 -6.02 -51.01
CA SER A 637 46.67 -6.97 -52.05
C SER A 637 45.51 -7.45 -52.92
#